data_AF-A0A3M7B062-F1
#
_entry.id   AF-A0A3M7B062-F1
#
_cell.length_a   1.000
_cell.length_b   1.000
_cell.length_c   1.000
_cell.angle_alpha   90.00
_cell.angle_beta   90.00
_cell.angle_gamma   90.00
#
_symmetry.space_group_name_H-M   'P 1'
#
loop_
_entity.id
_entity.type
_entity.pdbx_description
1 polymer ?
#
loop_
_entity_poly.entity_id
_entity_poly.type
_entity_poly.pdbx_seq_one_letter_code
_entity_poly.pdbx_strand_id
1 'polypeptide(L)'
;MPPRPLRPKDEPGAPDGVDAASEPKTNKRRAVSSACIPCRKRKSKCDGSVPACSTCTAVYRTECSYDADSDHRRKGALKRDLQSLQQQNNALDVVVASLRTLPEGEAVALLHSLRSDANPDELATSLRTNVRLPHSYAPQTLEADFAQQLSTTPTSTSFDSAGFTSSREQSLDDTALSLTTTMSNESSGVWFRQPQDVEFVEHLLNLHFCWIHPFYHFFHREYFLHDMSRGNTEFCSALLVNAICSFACHYSDRPVARAEPTNPATAGDAFFAEAKRLLERTEKSSLTTVQALGIMSARECSHGRDSNAYQLAGRCLRMALELGLHLSVIGSGLRASEVEVRKITFWGVFNLETACSVAFGRLSQLPRAAADIQKPSVNDRSEALTWRPYEDTNLSLSPSAEQPARPMLYVHHMSTLSELASDMVNTFYAPQERFTSRRLAATYKQYQEWYANLPDAFRLENTSLPHVLVLHMYYYACVLHLFRPYIKLDLRGAGLFPRDTCTFCANEISALMNALRAMYGLRRVCLAVSSFLMSASTIHLLNLPSESASAHLGQGLSDLQAMSVNHQFAARCVDIIRSLASKWNIALPDSAASVNVLRGPGGARGWPSPPSSTFFAASIPRKHSSESGTRSDGSMNSAADG
;
A
#
# COMPACT_ATOMS: atom_id res chain seq x y z
N MET A 1 -7.10 53.52 10.81
CA MET A 1 -7.31 53.99 12.21
C MET A 1 -8.31 53.06 12.89
N PRO A 2 -8.12 52.74 14.17
CA PRO A 2 -8.29 51.38 14.70
C PRO A 2 -9.66 51.12 15.35
N PRO A 3 -10.08 49.85 15.50
CA PRO A 3 -11.08 49.48 16.49
C PRO A 3 -10.50 49.59 17.91
N ARG A 4 -11.29 50.17 18.83
CA ARG A 4 -10.94 50.37 20.24
C ARG A 4 -11.06 49.06 21.04
N PRO A 5 -10.26 48.88 22.11
CA PRO A 5 -9.97 47.59 22.74
C PRO A 5 -10.98 47.18 23.82
N LEU A 6 -11.06 45.87 24.03
CA LEU A 6 -11.84 45.16 25.06
C LEU A 6 -11.30 45.41 26.48
N ARG A 7 -12.21 45.42 27.48
CA ARG A 7 -11.86 45.16 28.89
C ARG A 7 -12.75 44.05 29.50
N PRO A 8 -12.23 43.30 30.47
CA PRO A 8 -12.62 41.93 30.78
C PRO A 8 -13.73 41.83 31.83
N LYS A 9 -14.32 40.63 31.93
CA LYS A 9 -15.27 40.22 32.95
C LYS A 9 -14.48 39.76 34.19
N ASP A 10 -14.68 40.45 35.32
CA ASP A 10 -14.01 40.15 36.59
C ASP A 10 -14.47 38.81 37.17
N GLU A 11 -13.50 38.04 37.66
CA GLU A 11 -13.67 36.85 38.51
C GLU A 11 -13.98 37.26 39.96
N PRO A 12 -14.81 36.51 40.69
CA PRO A 12 -14.91 36.65 42.14
C PRO A 12 -13.90 35.73 42.85
N GLY A 13 -12.88 36.35 43.45
CA GLY A 13 -12.00 35.77 44.47
C GLY A 13 -12.66 35.65 45.85
N ALA A 14 -11.98 34.88 46.69
CA ALA A 14 -12.32 34.32 48.00
C ALA A 14 -12.74 35.33 49.11
N PRO A 15 -13.32 34.84 50.24
CA PRO A 15 -13.89 35.68 51.28
C PRO A 15 -12.89 36.02 52.39
N ASP A 16 -12.91 37.27 52.85
CA ASP A 16 -12.42 37.68 54.17
C ASP A 16 -13.57 38.36 54.92
N GLY A 17 -13.67 38.03 56.21
CA GLY A 17 -14.88 38.25 57.01
C GLY A 17 -14.94 39.53 57.83
N VAL A 18 -16.14 39.67 58.39
CA VAL A 18 -16.52 40.20 59.71
C VAL A 18 -16.77 41.72 59.85
N ASP A 19 -18.07 41.99 60.06
CA ASP A 19 -18.78 43.00 60.86
C ASP A 19 -18.71 44.51 60.56
N ALA A 20 -19.88 45.10 60.23
CA ALA A 20 -20.59 46.03 61.14
C ALA A 20 -21.90 46.62 60.54
N ALA A 21 -22.98 46.49 61.33
CA ALA A 21 -24.09 47.41 61.63
C ALA A 21 -24.96 48.13 60.53
N SER A 22 -26.27 47.82 60.64
CA SER A 22 -27.47 48.70 60.66
C SER A 22 -28.11 49.33 59.40
N GLU A 23 -29.34 48.85 59.15
CA GLU A 23 -30.60 49.57 58.80
C GLU A 23 -31.08 49.80 57.33
N PRO A 24 -32.43 49.82 57.10
CA PRO A 24 -33.07 49.09 56.01
C PRO A 24 -33.55 49.97 54.84
N LYS A 25 -33.52 49.43 53.61
CA LYS A 25 -34.16 50.05 52.44
C LYS A 25 -35.11 49.09 51.71
N THR A 26 -36.39 49.39 51.89
CA THR A 26 -37.52 49.28 50.94
C THR A 26 -37.78 47.93 50.25
N ASN A 27 -38.94 47.35 50.60
CA ASN A 27 -39.57 46.17 49.99
C ASN A 27 -39.61 46.23 48.45
N LYS A 28 -38.62 45.64 47.78
CA LYS A 28 -38.74 45.20 46.38
C LYS A 28 -39.73 44.05 46.32
N ARG A 29 -40.84 44.21 45.58
CA ARG A 29 -41.84 43.17 45.32
C ARG A 29 -41.13 41.88 44.84
N ARG A 30 -41.24 40.78 45.59
CA ARG A 30 -40.80 39.45 45.14
C ARG A 30 -41.68 39.03 43.96
N ALA A 31 -41.07 38.77 42.81
CA ALA A 31 -41.76 38.15 41.68
C ALA A 31 -42.12 36.70 42.05
N VAL A 32 -43.40 36.36 42.01
CA VAL A 32 -43.91 35.02 42.35
C VAL A 32 -43.79 34.11 41.14
N SER A 33 -43.14 32.94 41.27
CA SER A 33 -42.91 32.01 40.14
C SER A 33 -44.19 31.30 39.68
N SER A 34 -45.17 31.13 40.57
CA SER A 34 -46.41 30.40 40.32
C SER A 34 -47.53 30.94 41.20
N ALA A 35 -48.62 31.44 40.60
CA ALA A 35 -49.81 31.82 41.35
C ALA A 35 -50.55 30.58 41.88
N CYS A 36 -51.16 30.68 43.06
CA CYS A 36 -51.98 29.61 43.65
C CYS A 36 -53.13 29.21 42.72
N ILE A 37 -53.66 27.99 42.87
CA ILE A 37 -54.69 27.42 41.99
C ILE A 37 -55.93 28.33 41.90
N PRO A 38 -56.49 28.86 43.02
CA PRO A 38 -57.66 29.74 42.95
C PRO A 38 -57.38 31.06 42.21
N CYS A 39 -56.26 31.73 42.50
CA CYS A 39 -55.89 32.99 41.82
C CYS A 39 -55.63 32.77 40.34
N ARG A 40 -55.01 31.65 39.97
CA ARG A 40 -54.78 31.28 38.56
C ARG A 40 -56.10 31.06 37.82
N LYS A 41 -57.03 30.29 38.41
CA LYS A 41 -58.35 30.03 37.82
C LYS A 41 -59.17 31.32 37.65
N ARG A 42 -59.04 32.27 38.57
CA ARG A 42 -59.74 33.56 38.57
C ARG A 42 -59.02 34.68 37.82
N LYS A 43 -57.79 34.44 37.33
CA LYS A 43 -56.90 35.45 36.73
C LYS A 43 -56.69 36.68 37.62
N SER A 44 -56.66 36.49 38.94
CA SER A 44 -56.39 37.54 39.93
C SER A 44 -54.90 37.58 40.30
N LYS A 45 -54.43 38.74 40.81
CA LYS A 45 -53.04 38.89 41.26
C LYS A 45 -52.82 38.02 42.50
N CYS A 46 -51.72 37.27 42.52
CA CYS A 46 -51.29 36.45 43.65
C CYS A 46 -49.96 36.96 44.17
N ASP A 47 -49.85 37.17 45.47
CA ASP A 47 -48.63 37.66 46.14
C ASP A 47 -47.69 36.54 46.60
N GLY A 48 -48.12 35.28 46.50
CA GLY A 48 -47.24 34.13 46.69
C GLY A 48 -46.93 33.80 48.16
N SER A 49 -47.63 34.40 49.13
CA SER A 49 -47.42 34.07 50.55
C SER A 49 -47.91 32.65 50.87
N VAL A 50 -47.20 31.99 51.78
CA VAL A 50 -47.44 30.62 52.27
C VAL A 50 -47.69 30.73 53.79
N PRO A 51 -48.72 30.07 54.37
CA PRO A 51 -49.56 29.01 53.79
C PRO A 51 -50.67 29.48 52.85
N ALA A 52 -51.07 30.76 52.87
CA ALA A 52 -52.12 31.29 51.98
C ALA A 52 -51.76 32.68 51.45
N CYS A 53 -52.13 32.95 50.19
CA CYS A 53 -51.91 34.25 49.53
C CYS A 53 -52.86 35.31 50.08
N SER A 54 -52.43 36.58 50.20
CA SER A 54 -53.28 37.63 50.78
C SER A 54 -54.58 37.84 50.00
N THR A 55 -54.57 37.59 48.69
CA THR A 55 -55.75 37.71 47.84
C THR A 55 -56.77 36.61 48.13
N CYS A 56 -56.34 35.38 48.39
CA CYS A 56 -57.22 34.29 48.79
C CYS A 56 -57.75 34.48 50.22
N THR A 57 -56.91 34.93 51.15
CA THR A 57 -57.30 35.10 52.56
C THR A 57 -58.17 36.35 52.78
N ALA A 58 -57.74 37.51 52.28
CA ALA A 58 -58.37 38.79 52.59
C ALA A 58 -59.51 39.17 51.63
N VAL A 59 -59.39 38.85 50.33
CA VAL A 59 -60.36 39.28 49.32
C VAL A 59 -61.43 38.21 49.08
N TYR A 60 -61.01 37.00 48.70
CA TYR A 60 -61.95 35.97 48.26
C TYR A 60 -62.40 35.00 49.37
N ARG A 61 -61.70 34.98 50.51
CA ARG A 61 -61.93 34.05 51.64
C ARG A 61 -62.09 32.59 51.18
N THR A 62 -61.23 32.15 50.27
CA THR A 62 -61.22 30.78 49.73
C THR A 62 -59.97 30.04 50.17
N GLU A 63 -60.06 28.72 50.30
CA GLU A 63 -58.91 27.85 50.56
C GLU A 63 -57.82 28.06 49.49
N CYS A 64 -56.61 28.38 49.93
CA CYS A 64 -55.48 28.68 49.07
C CYS A 64 -54.58 27.45 48.96
N SER A 65 -54.48 26.88 47.76
CA SER A 65 -53.58 25.75 47.48
C SER A 65 -52.64 26.07 46.33
N TYR A 66 -51.40 25.61 46.44
CA TYR A 66 -50.40 25.70 45.38
C TYR A 66 -50.15 24.29 44.83
N ASP A 67 -50.16 24.15 43.51
CA ASP A 67 -49.79 22.90 42.84
C ASP A 67 -48.25 22.84 42.72
N ALA A 68 -47.65 21.89 43.44
CA ALA A 68 -46.21 21.67 43.49
C ALA A 68 -45.62 21.28 42.12
N ASP A 69 -46.42 20.68 41.23
CA ASP A 69 -46.00 20.21 39.91
C ASP A 69 -46.17 21.29 38.82
N SER A 70 -46.85 22.39 39.13
CA SER A 70 -47.13 23.47 38.18
C SER A 70 -45.97 24.45 37.97
N ASP A 71 -44.87 24.31 38.73
CA ASP A 71 -43.66 25.13 38.56
C ASP A 71 -42.81 24.59 37.41
N HIS A 72 -43.11 25.07 36.19
CA HIS A 72 -42.33 24.77 34.98
C HIS A 72 -40.84 25.12 35.10
N ARG A 73 -40.46 26.03 36.01
CA ARG A 73 -39.06 26.40 36.25
C ARG A 73 -38.32 25.27 36.96
N ARG A 74 -38.98 24.57 37.90
CA ARG A 74 -38.44 23.41 38.62
C ARG A 74 -38.31 22.19 37.71
N LYS A 75 -39.33 21.92 36.88
CA LYS A 75 -39.29 20.83 35.88
C LYS A 75 -38.20 21.04 34.82
N GLY A 76 -38.01 22.29 34.39
CA GLY A 76 -36.93 22.66 33.46
C GLY A 76 -35.53 22.60 34.07
N ALA A 77 -35.39 22.79 35.39
CA ALA A 77 -34.12 22.57 36.10
C ALA A 77 -33.80 21.07 36.19
N LEU A 78 -34.73 20.25 36.69
CA LEU A 78 -34.59 18.79 36.78
C LEU A 78 -34.25 18.12 35.45
N LYS A 79 -34.86 18.57 34.34
CA LYS A 79 -34.55 18.04 33.00
C LYS A 79 -33.13 18.39 32.54
N ARG A 80 -32.65 19.59 32.87
CA ARG A 80 -31.27 20.00 32.57
C ARG A 80 -30.27 19.23 33.43
N ASP A 81 -30.58 19.01 34.70
CA ASP A 81 -29.75 18.22 35.61
C ASP A 81 -29.65 16.76 35.14
N LEU A 82 -30.77 16.16 34.72
CA LEU A 82 -30.78 14.81 34.14
C LEU A 82 -29.92 14.71 32.86
N GLN A 83 -30.03 15.69 31.96
CA GLN A 83 -29.21 15.72 30.75
C GLN A 83 -27.72 15.90 31.07
N SER A 84 -27.40 16.76 32.04
CA SER A 84 -26.02 16.96 32.50
C SER A 84 -25.43 15.69 33.12
N LEU A 85 -26.20 14.99 33.96
CA LEU A 85 -25.77 13.72 34.57
C LEU A 85 -25.61 12.60 33.53
N GLN A 86 -26.51 12.53 32.54
CA GLN A 86 -26.38 11.57 31.44
C GLN A 86 -25.12 11.84 30.60
N GLN A 87 -24.82 13.11 30.34
CA GLN A 87 -23.61 13.50 29.62
C GLN A 87 -22.34 13.10 30.37
N GLN A 88 -22.28 13.38 31.69
CA GLN A 88 -21.16 12.98 32.54
C GLN A 88 -21.01 11.45 32.63
N ASN A 89 -22.10 10.70 32.78
CA ASN A 89 -22.04 9.23 32.78
C ASN A 89 -21.49 8.68 31.46
N ASN A 90 -21.94 9.21 30.31
CA ASN A 90 -21.42 8.80 29.01
C ASN A 90 -19.92 9.14 28.82
N ALA A 91 -19.44 10.22 29.44
CA ALA A 91 -18.02 10.58 29.44
C ALA A 91 -17.19 9.59 30.29
N LEU A 92 -17.68 9.26 31.49
CA LEU A 92 -17.06 8.27 32.37
C LEU A 92 -17.02 6.88 31.74
N ASP A 93 -18.09 6.45 31.05
CA ASP A 93 -18.11 5.17 30.34
C ASP A 93 -17.01 5.06 29.29
N VAL A 94 -16.76 6.14 28.54
CA VAL A 94 -15.68 6.18 27.54
C VAL A 94 -14.31 6.13 28.20
N VAL A 95 -14.11 6.83 29.30
CA VAL A 95 -12.86 6.82 30.06
C VAL A 95 -12.58 5.43 30.64
N VAL A 96 -13.58 4.80 31.28
CA VAL A 96 -13.47 3.46 31.86
C VAL A 96 -13.24 2.41 30.78
N ALA A 97 -13.96 2.47 29.67
CA ALA A 97 -13.72 1.59 28.53
C ALA A 97 -12.28 1.74 28.00
N SER A 98 -11.80 2.99 27.89
CA SER A 98 -10.43 3.28 27.45
C SER A 98 -9.39 2.74 28.42
N LEU A 99 -9.55 2.90 29.74
CA LEU A 99 -8.64 2.33 30.73
C LEU A 99 -8.56 0.80 30.67
N ARG A 100 -9.63 0.11 30.24
CA ARG A 100 -9.66 -1.35 30.12
C ARG A 100 -9.01 -1.87 28.83
N THR A 101 -8.99 -1.05 27.78
CA THR A 101 -8.49 -1.47 26.46
C THR A 101 -7.14 -0.88 26.10
N LEU A 102 -6.73 0.21 26.75
CA LEU A 102 -5.46 0.87 26.48
C LEU A 102 -4.29 0.03 27.01
N PRO A 103 -3.12 0.10 26.34
CA PRO A 103 -1.86 -0.44 26.83
C PRO A 103 -1.50 0.09 28.22
N GLU A 104 -0.77 -0.68 29.03
CA GLU A 104 -0.47 -0.34 30.42
C GLU A 104 0.17 1.06 30.59
N GLY A 105 1.13 1.43 29.73
CA GLY A 105 1.74 2.76 29.78
C GLY A 105 0.78 3.92 29.47
N GLU A 106 -0.15 3.72 28.55
CA GLU A 106 -1.17 4.72 28.17
C GLU A 106 -2.33 4.76 29.15
N ALA A 107 -2.71 3.61 29.72
CA ALA A 107 -3.65 3.51 30.82
C ALA A 107 -3.11 4.22 32.07
N VAL A 108 -1.80 4.08 32.35
CA VAL A 108 -1.13 4.82 33.44
C VAL A 108 -1.08 6.32 33.15
N ALA A 109 -0.78 6.74 31.91
CA ALA A 109 -0.82 8.16 31.52
C ALA A 109 -2.24 8.74 31.65
N LEU A 110 -3.26 8.02 31.19
CA LEU A 110 -4.67 8.39 31.34
C LEU A 110 -5.07 8.45 32.83
N LEU A 111 -4.60 7.51 33.64
CA LEU A 111 -4.79 7.51 35.09
C LEU A 111 -4.10 8.72 35.76
N HIS A 112 -2.92 9.12 35.30
CA HIS A 112 -2.25 10.33 35.77
C HIS A 112 -3.02 11.60 35.38
N SER A 113 -3.59 11.66 34.16
CA SER A 113 -4.47 12.76 33.75
C SER A 113 -5.76 12.82 34.56
N LEU A 114 -6.32 11.66 34.93
CA LEU A 114 -7.47 11.59 35.85
C LEU A 114 -7.12 12.04 37.27
N ARG A 115 -5.88 11.80 37.72
CA ARG A 115 -5.37 12.26 39.01
C ARG A 115 -5.01 13.75 39.04
N SER A 116 -4.89 14.40 37.88
CA SER A 116 -4.56 15.83 37.76
C SER A 116 -5.79 16.72 37.57
N ASP A 117 -6.96 16.33 38.11
CA ASP A 117 -8.24 17.07 38.06
C ASP A 117 -8.74 17.46 36.66
N ALA A 118 -8.46 16.65 35.63
CA ALA A 118 -8.97 16.89 34.29
C ALA A 118 -10.50 16.67 34.22
N ASN A 119 -11.22 17.57 33.51
CA ASN A 119 -12.66 17.43 33.29
C ASN A 119 -12.96 16.14 32.48
N PRO A 120 -13.78 15.21 33.00
CA PRO A 120 -14.12 13.96 32.31
C PRO A 120 -14.70 14.17 30.90
N ASP A 121 -15.45 15.24 30.67
CA ASP A 121 -16.07 15.54 29.37
C ASP A 121 -15.03 15.94 28.31
N GLU A 122 -14.04 16.75 28.70
CA GLU A 122 -12.93 17.16 27.82
C GLU A 122 -12.02 15.97 27.52
N LEU A 123 -11.75 15.15 28.54
CA LEU A 123 -10.96 13.94 28.40
C LEU A 123 -11.64 12.91 27.49
N ALA A 124 -12.94 12.67 27.68
CA ALA A 124 -13.71 11.79 26.81
C ALA A 124 -13.80 12.33 25.37
N THR A 125 -13.88 13.65 25.19
CA THR A 125 -13.86 14.28 23.86
C THR A 125 -12.50 14.11 23.20
N SER A 126 -11.41 14.34 23.94
CA SER A 126 -10.04 14.10 23.49
C SER A 126 -9.82 12.62 23.13
N LEU A 127 -10.30 11.67 23.94
CA LEU A 127 -10.22 10.25 23.63
C LEU A 127 -11.02 9.89 22.37
N ARG A 128 -12.20 10.49 22.16
CA ARG A 128 -12.99 10.30 20.93
C ARG A 128 -12.29 10.89 19.70
N THR A 129 -11.64 12.06 19.79
CA THR A 129 -10.96 12.73 18.67
C THR A 129 -9.53 12.27 18.44
N ASN A 130 -8.86 11.67 19.44
CA ASN A 130 -7.46 11.26 19.41
C ASN A 130 -7.20 9.74 19.44
N VAL A 131 -8.12 8.86 19.07
CA VAL A 131 -7.75 7.48 18.67
C VAL A 131 -7.04 7.49 17.30
N ARG A 132 -5.96 8.26 17.19
CA ARG A 132 -4.86 7.84 16.33
C ARG A 132 -4.37 6.51 16.91
N LEU A 133 -4.08 5.53 16.07
CA LEU A 133 -3.16 4.47 16.49
C LEU A 133 -1.99 5.17 17.19
N PRO A 134 -1.62 4.78 18.42
CA PRO A 134 -0.54 5.46 19.11
C PRO A 134 0.66 5.50 18.17
N HIS A 135 1.23 6.69 17.96
CA HIS A 135 2.52 6.83 17.28
C HIS A 135 3.65 6.09 18.03
N SER A 136 3.35 5.54 19.22
CA SER A 136 4.17 4.67 20.05
C SER A 136 3.83 3.17 19.94
N TYR A 137 2.73 2.78 19.29
CA TYR A 137 2.40 1.36 19.03
C TYR A 137 2.98 0.87 17.69
N ALA A 138 4.17 1.37 17.35
CA ALA A 138 5.11 0.65 16.50
C ALA A 138 6.17 -0.06 17.37
N PRO A 139 5.83 -1.13 18.12
CA PRO A 139 6.85 -2.07 18.55
C PRO A 139 7.23 -2.88 17.31
N GLN A 140 8.38 -2.59 16.69
CA GLN A 140 9.02 -3.47 15.69
C GLN A 140 7.98 -4.19 14.80
N THR A 141 7.22 -3.42 14.02
CA THR A 141 6.30 -4.05 13.08
C THR A 141 7.17 -4.81 12.08
N LEU A 142 6.72 -6.01 11.70
CA LEU A 142 7.40 -6.80 10.69
C LEU A 142 7.73 -5.93 9.48
N GLU A 143 6.79 -5.08 9.09
CA GLU A 143 6.89 -4.12 7.99
C GLU A 143 8.01 -3.06 8.16
N ALA A 144 8.27 -2.56 9.36
CA ALA A 144 9.41 -1.68 9.60
C ALA A 144 10.75 -2.40 9.38
N ASP A 145 10.80 -3.70 9.73
CA ASP A 145 11.98 -4.53 9.48
C ASP A 145 12.17 -4.85 8.00
N PHE A 146 11.07 -5.13 7.28
CA PHE A 146 11.08 -5.29 5.82
C PHE A 146 11.55 -4.02 5.11
N ALA A 147 11.00 -2.88 5.50
CA ALA A 147 11.37 -1.62 4.88
C ALA A 147 12.81 -1.23 5.14
N GLN A 148 13.34 -1.49 6.34
CA GLN A 148 14.75 -1.28 6.63
C GLN A 148 15.64 -2.15 5.73
N GLN A 149 15.31 -3.44 5.56
CA GLN A 149 16.05 -4.35 4.67
C GLN A 149 15.89 -4.01 3.19
N LEU A 150 14.78 -3.39 2.80
CA LEU A 150 14.56 -2.84 1.46
C LEU A 150 15.27 -1.48 1.24
N SER A 151 15.74 -0.78 2.29
CA SER A 151 16.18 0.63 2.26
C SER A 151 17.60 0.96 2.79
N THR A 152 18.42 0.02 3.28
CA THR A 152 19.72 0.38 3.91
C THR A 152 20.87 0.66 2.93
N THR A 153 21.32 1.92 2.83
CA THR A 153 22.64 2.34 2.29
C THR A 153 23.32 3.35 3.23
N PRO A 154 24.66 3.29 3.40
CA PRO A 154 25.46 4.38 3.96
C PRO A 154 25.85 5.39 2.87
N THR A 155 25.60 6.68 3.12
CA THR A 155 26.10 7.79 2.31
C THR A 155 27.56 8.05 2.67
N SER A 156 28.47 7.89 1.71
CA SER A 156 29.80 8.51 1.79
C SER A 156 30.24 8.95 0.41
N THR A 157 29.84 10.16 0.03
CA THR A 157 30.70 11.14 -0.65
C THR A 157 30.08 12.50 -0.36
N SER A 158 30.81 13.29 0.43
CA SER A 158 30.66 14.73 0.58
C SER A 158 30.43 15.39 -0.78
N PHE A 159 29.26 15.99 -0.97
CA PHE A 159 29.06 17.00 -1.99
C PHE A 159 29.14 18.34 -1.29
N ASP A 160 30.24 19.04 -1.54
CA ASP A 160 30.39 20.43 -1.18
C ASP A 160 29.26 21.25 -1.80
N SER A 161 28.74 22.13 -0.95
CA SER A 161 27.69 23.07 -1.24
C SER A 161 28.25 24.21 -2.08
N ALA A 162 27.91 24.25 -3.36
CA ALA A 162 27.92 25.43 -4.20
C ALA A 162 27.06 25.11 -5.44
N GLY A 163 26.06 25.86 -5.86
CA GLY A 163 25.58 27.18 -5.49
C GLY A 163 24.61 27.52 -6.63
N PHE A 164 23.34 27.66 -6.31
CA PHE A 164 22.35 28.17 -7.25
C PHE A 164 22.65 29.66 -7.48
N THR A 165 23.22 30.01 -8.63
CA THR A 165 23.26 31.40 -9.12
C THR A 165 22.92 31.46 -10.59
N SER A 166 21.86 32.22 -10.86
CA SER A 166 21.40 32.76 -12.14
C SER A 166 22.46 33.55 -12.90
N SER A 167 22.22 33.66 -14.22
CA SER A 167 22.74 34.65 -15.18
C SER A 167 24.15 34.31 -15.71
N ARG A 168 24.46 34.37 -17.02
CA ARG A 168 24.22 35.50 -17.93
C ARG A 168 24.75 35.15 -19.33
N GLU A 169 24.13 35.77 -20.33
CA GLU A 169 24.43 35.77 -21.75
C GLU A 169 25.90 36.01 -22.10
N GLN A 170 26.37 35.34 -23.15
CA GLN A 170 27.31 35.92 -24.10
C GLN A 170 26.98 35.41 -25.52
N SER A 171 26.47 36.35 -26.30
CA SER A 171 26.27 36.29 -27.75
C SER A 171 27.59 36.27 -28.51
N LEU A 172 27.50 35.80 -29.77
CA LEU A 172 28.24 36.12 -31.02
C LEU A 172 28.29 34.79 -31.81
N ASP A 173 27.82 34.65 -33.05
CA ASP A 173 27.24 35.59 -34.00
C ASP A 173 26.42 34.80 -35.05
N ASP A 174 25.52 35.52 -35.69
CA ASP A 174 24.58 35.09 -36.73
C ASP A 174 25.23 34.38 -37.93
N THR A 175 24.65 33.23 -38.34
CA THR A 175 24.40 32.99 -39.76
C THR A 175 23.15 32.12 -39.92
N ALA A 176 22.02 32.78 -40.17
CA ALA A 176 20.76 32.16 -40.53
C ALA A 176 20.88 31.46 -41.90
N LEU A 177 20.74 30.13 -41.93
CA LEU A 177 20.33 29.41 -43.14
C LEU A 177 19.48 28.18 -42.77
N SER A 178 18.18 28.36 -43.02
CA SER A 178 17.20 27.36 -43.47
C SER A 178 16.87 26.16 -42.58
N LEU A 179 15.67 26.23 -42.01
CA LEU A 179 14.88 25.08 -41.59
C LEU A 179 14.83 24.02 -42.69
N THR A 180 15.54 22.91 -42.46
CA THR A 180 15.15 21.62 -43.00
C THR A 180 14.83 20.72 -41.83
N THR A 181 13.53 20.67 -41.51
CA THR A 181 12.92 19.57 -40.77
C THR A 181 13.29 18.27 -41.49
N THR A 182 14.39 17.66 -41.07
CA THR A 182 14.65 16.26 -41.38
C THR A 182 13.70 15.47 -40.49
N MET A 183 12.49 15.26 -41.00
CA MET A 183 11.66 14.13 -40.58
C MET A 183 12.59 12.92 -40.64
N SER A 184 13.00 12.44 -39.46
CA SER A 184 13.71 11.18 -39.37
C SER A 184 12.70 10.11 -39.76
N ASN A 185 12.76 9.74 -41.04
CA ASN A 185 12.15 8.56 -41.60
C ASN A 185 12.62 7.39 -40.73
N GLU A 186 11.79 6.96 -39.77
CA GLU A 186 11.88 5.61 -39.24
C GLU A 186 11.74 4.70 -40.46
N SER A 187 12.79 3.95 -40.78
CA SER A 187 12.75 2.92 -41.81
C SER A 187 11.67 1.90 -41.41
N SER A 188 10.47 2.04 -41.97
CA SER A 188 9.35 1.14 -41.74
C SER A 188 9.82 -0.29 -42.01
N GLY A 189 9.64 -1.19 -41.03
CA GLY A 189 9.96 -2.61 -41.16
C GLY A 189 11.31 -3.10 -40.65
N VAL A 190 12.19 -2.25 -40.08
CA VAL A 190 13.44 -2.72 -39.46
C VAL A 190 13.32 -2.75 -37.93
N TRP A 191 13.09 -3.94 -37.37
CA TRP A 191 12.95 -4.13 -35.91
C TRP A 191 14.27 -4.18 -35.15
N PHE A 192 15.34 -4.57 -35.83
CA PHE A 192 16.65 -4.78 -35.23
C PHE A 192 17.71 -3.98 -35.98
N ARG A 193 18.61 -3.34 -35.23
CA ARG A 193 19.76 -2.61 -35.78
C ARG A 193 20.69 -3.53 -36.58
N GLN A 194 20.90 -4.74 -36.08
CA GLN A 194 21.69 -5.78 -36.73
C GLN A 194 20.76 -6.94 -37.08
N PRO A 195 20.93 -7.58 -38.27
CA PRO A 195 20.17 -8.77 -38.62
C PRO A 195 20.23 -9.82 -37.52
N GLN A 196 19.05 -10.31 -37.12
CA GLN A 196 18.92 -11.39 -36.15
C GLN A 196 18.55 -12.69 -36.88
N ASP A 197 18.94 -13.81 -36.30
CA ASP A 197 18.44 -15.12 -36.75
C ASP A 197 16.93 -15.20 -36.50
N VAL A 198 16.18 -15.50 -37.57
CA VAL A 198 14.72 -15.54 -37.56
C VAL A 198 14.21 -16.62 -36.62
N GLU A 199 14.87 -17.79 -36.60
CA GLU A 199 14.49 -18.89 -35.70
C GLU A 199 14.69 -18.49 -34.24
N PHE A 200 15.79 -17.80 -33.94
CA PHE A 200 16.05 -17.35 -32.58
C PHE A 200 15.03 -16.30 -32.11
N VAL A 201 14.67 -15.33 -32.97
CA VAL A 201 13.62 -14.34 -32.67
C VAL A 201 12.27 -15.03 -32.45
N GLU A 202 11.90 -15.98 -33.31
CA GLU A 202 10.67 -16.77 -33.14
C GLU A 202 10.68 -17.55 -31.82
N HIS A 203 11.82 -18.16 -31.47
CA HIS A 203 11.99 -18.85 -30.19
C HIS A 203 11.78 -17.90 -28.99
N LEU A 204 12.33 -16.69 -29.01
CA LEU A 204 12.12 -15.69 -27.97
C LEU A 204 10.67 -15.22 -27.89
N LEU A 205 9.99 -15.02 -29.02
CA LEU A 205 8.57 -14.66 -29.05
C LEU A 205 7.70 -15.78 -28.46
N ASN A 206 7.98 -17.05 -28.77
CA ASN A 206 7.27 -18.19 -28.21
C ASN A 206 7.47 -18.31 -26.69
N LEU A 207 8.70 -18.11 -26.19
CA LEU A 207 8.97 -18.03 -24.76
C LEU A 207 8.19 -16.89 -24.11
N HIS A 208 8.17 -15.71 -24.73
CA HIS A 208 7.43 -14.56 -24.22
C HIS A 208 5.93 -14.86 -24.11
N PHE A 209 5.30 -15.34 -25.18
CA PHE A 209 3.85 -15.60 -25.18
C PHE A 209 3.46 -16.77 -24.28
N CYS A 210 4.34 -17.74 -24.05
CA CYS A 210 4.06 -18.89 -23.19
C CYS A 210 4.19 -18.54 -21.70
N TRP A 211 5.27 -17.84 -21.31
CA TRP A 211 5.68 -17.73 -19.89
C TRP A 211 5.63 -16.31 -19.31
N ILE A 212 5.67 -15.26 -20.16
CA ILE A 212 5.76 -13.86 -19.71
C ILE A 212 4.44 -13.13 -19.93
N HIS A 213 3.96 -13.13 -21.17
CA HIS A 213 2.78 -12.38 -21.62
C HIS A 213 1.49 -12.67 -20.84
N PRO A 214 1.21 -13.91 -20.38
CA PRO A 214 0.03 -14.16 -19.54
C PRO A 214 0.01 -13.29 -18.28
N PHE A 215 1.17 -13.00 -17.68
CA PHE A 215 1.29 -12.21 -16.45
C PHE A 215 1.47 -10.71 -16.74
N TYR A 216 2.26 -10.41 -17.76
CA TYR A 216 2.68 -9.07 -18.15
C TYR A 216 1.97 -8.66 -19.44
N HIS A 217 0.64 -8.68 -19.41
CA HIS A 217 -0.23 -8.54 -20.57
C HIS A 217 -0.40 -7.07 -21.00
N PHE A 218 0.68 -6.44 -21.48
CA PHE A 218 0.66 -5.03 -21.87
C PHE A 218 0.07 -4.77 -23.25
N PHE A 219 0.04 -5.76 -24.13
CA PHE A 219 -0.34 -5.58 -25.53
C PHE A 219 -1.12 -6.78 -26.07
N HIS A 220 -1.93 -6.56 -27.11
CA HIS A 220 -2.70 -7.63 -27.75
C HIS A 220 -1.81 -8.45 -28.69
N ARG A 221 -1.67 -9.76 -28.43
CA ARG A 221 -0.77 -10.66 -29.17
C ARG A 221 -1.00 -10.63 -30.69
N GLU A 222 -2.24 -10.80 -31.14
CA GLU A 222 -2.52 -10.90 -32.58
C GLU A 222 -2.27 -9.59 -33.35
N TYR A 223 -2.64 -8.44 -32.80
CA TYR A 223 -2.37 -7.13 -33.42
C TYR A 223 -0.86 -6.83 -33.47
N PHE A 224 -0.13 -7.15 -32.40
CA PHE A 224 1.33 -7.03 -32.39
C PHE A 224 1.98 -7.89 -33.48
N LEU A 225 1.63 -9.19 -33.55
CA LEU A 225 2.20 -10.10 -34.55
C LEU A 225 1.83 -9.71 -35.98
N HIS A 226 0.59 -9.26 -36.20
CA HIS A 226 0.14 -8.76 -37.48
C HIS A 226 1.02 -7.60 -37.97
N ASP A 227 1.21 -6.60 -37.11
CA ASP A 227 2.00 -5.42 -37.46
C ASP A 227 3.49 -5.72 -37.59
N MET A 228 4.03 -6.58 -36.72
CA MET A 228 5.41 -7.05 -36.79
C MET A 228 5.72 -7.74 -38.13
N SER A 229 4.78 -8.56 -38.64
CA SER A 229 4.96 -9.26 -39.91
C SER A 229 4.89 -8.35 -41.14
N ARG A 230 4.21 -7.21 -41.03
CA ARG A 230 3.96 -6.26 -42.14
C ARG A 230 4.88 -5.05 -42.14
N GLY A 231 5.70 -4.88 -41.10
CA GLY A 231 6.49 -3.66 -40.95
C GLY A 231 5.69 -2.45 -40.46
N ASN A 232 4.46 -2.67 -39.97
CA ASN A 232 3.59 -1.61 -39.48
C ASN A 232 3.98 -1.21 -38.05
N THR A 233 3.86 0.09 -37.75
CA THR A 233 4.28 0.64 -36.46
C THR A 233 3.12 1.06 -35.54
N GLU A 234 1.88 0.67 -35.87
CA GLU A 234 0.68 1.06 -35.13
C GLU A 234 0.62 0.37 -33.74
N PHE A 235 0.75 -0.96 -33.71
CA PHE A 235 0.76 -1.79 -32.50
C PHE A 235 2.07 -2.56 -32.31
N CYS A 236 3.09 -2.25 -33.10
CA CYS A 236 4.44 -2.80 -33.01
C CYS A 236 5.46 -1.65 -33.10
N SER A 237 6.60 -1.77 -32.45
CA SER A 237 7.72 -0.84 -32.64
C SER A 237 9.04 -1.55 -32.39
N ALA A 238 10.14 -1.05 -32.97
CA ALA A 238 11.47 -1.60 -32.69
C ALA A 238 11.77 -1.58 -31.18
N LEU A 239 11.34 -0.53 -30.47
CA LEU A 239 11.50 -0.42 -29.02
C LEU A 239 10.78 -1.58 -28.30
N LEU A 240 9.52 -1.85 -28.67
CA LEU A 240 8.72 -2.93 -28.08
C LEU A 240 9.31 -4.31 -28.40
N VAL A 241 9.71 -4.56 -29.66
CA VAL A 241 10.31 -5.84 -30.07
C VAL A 241 11.60 -6.12 -29.30
N ASN A 242 12.50 -5.13 -29.19
CA ASN A 242 13.74 -5.28 -28.43
C ASN A 242 13.47 -5.47 -26.92
N ALA A 243 12.48 -4.77 -26.35
CA ALA A 243 12.06 -4.99 -24.96
C ALA A 243 11.57 -6.42 -24.73
N ILE A 244 10.69 -6.95 -25.61
CA ILE A 244 10.19 -8.33 -25.56
C ILE A 244 11.34 -9.33 -25.62
N CYS A 245 12.21 -9.21 -26.62
CA CYS A 245 13.36 -10.11 -26.80
C CYS A 245 14.30 -10.07 -25.60
N SER A 246 14.57 -8.88 -25.05
CA SER A 246 15.45 -8.72 -23.89
C SER A 246 14.97 -9.48 -22.65
N PHE A 247 13.65 -9.49 -22.39
CA PHE A 247 13.12 -10.21 -21.24
C PHE A 247 13.00 -11.71 -21.53
N ALA A 248 12.60 -12.08 -22.74
CA ALA A 248 12.50 -13.47 -23.17
C ALA A 248 13.84 -14.23 -23.06
N CYS A 249 14.98 -13.56 -23.27
CA CYS A 249 16.30 -14.17 -23.10
C CYS A 249 16.53 -14.73 -21.68
N HIS A 250 15.91 -14.18 -20.63
CA HIS A 250 16.03 -14.72 -19.27
C HIS A 250 15.42 -16.14 -19.17
N TYR A 251 14.50 -16.47 -20.07
CA TYR A 251 13.82 -17.75 -20.19
C TYR A 251 14.44 -18.62 -21.29
N SER A 252 15.67 -18.34 -21.74
CA SER A 252 16.39 -19.21 -22.66
C SER A 252 17.72 -19.65 -22.04
N ASP A 253 18.07 -20.90 -22.27
CA ASP A 253 19.33 -21.55 -21.94
C ASP A 253 20.30 -21.55 -23.13
N ARG A 254 19.85 -21.14 -24.31
CA ARG A 254 20.70 -21.00 -25.50
C ARG A 254 21.80 -19.96 -25.27
N PRO A 255 23.08 -20.27 -25.57
CA PRO A 255 24.19 -19.33 -25.35
C PRO A 255 24.04 -17.99 -26.09
N VAL A 256 23.40 -17.99 -27.25
CA VAL A 256 23.14 -16.78 -28.06
C VAL A 256 22.20 -15.78 -27.36
N ALA A 257 21.44 -16.22 -26.36
CA ALA A 257 20.60 -15.33 -25.56
C ALA A 257 21.41 -14.42 -24.60
N ARG A 258 22.72 -14.68 -24.44
CA ARG A 258 23.61 -14.02 -23.49
C ARG A 258 24.66 -13.19 -24.22
N ALA A 259 24.97 -12.01 -23.70
CA ALA A 259 26.07 -11.21 -24.25
C ALA A 259 27.44 -11.90 -24.01
N GLU A 260 27.56 -12.59 -22.88
CA GLU A 260 28.67 -13.49 -22.57
C GLU A 260 28.12 -14.94 -22.50
N PRO A 261 28.45 -15.83 -23.45
CA PRO A 261 27.86 -17.17 -23.55
C PRO A 261 27.88 -18.00 -22.26
N THR A 262 28.93 -17.85 -21.46
CA THR A 262 29.16 -18.59 -20.21
C THR A 262 28.54 -17.92 -18.97
N ASN A 263 28.02 -16.70 -19.08
CA ASN A 263 27.53 -15.93 -17.95
C ASN A 263 26.01 -15.68 -18.07
N PRO A 264 25.17 -16.47 -17.37
CA PRO A 264 23.71 -16.34 -17.41
C PRO A 264 23.21 -14.96 -16.99
N ALA A 265 23.98 -14.21 -16.19
CA ALA A 265 23.62 -12.86 -15.78
C ALA A 265 23.53 -11.89 -16.97
N THR A 266 24.16 -12.18 -18.11
CA THR A 266 24.16 -11.28 -19.29
C THR A 266 23.02 -11.55 -20.27
N ALA A 267 22.05 -12.39 -19.89
CA ALA A 267 20.91 -12.74 -20.73
C ALA A 267 20.12 -11.49 -21.17
N GLY A 268 19.97 -11.31 -22.49
CA GLY A 268 19.19 -10.23 -23.08
C GLY A 268 19.79 -8.83 -23.00
N ASP A 269 21.02 -8.68 -22.48
CA ASP A 269 21.65 -7.36 -22.30
C ASP A 269 21.82 -6.60 -23.63
N ALA A 270 22.13 -7.30 -24.73
CA ALA A 270 22.26 -6.68 -26.05
C ALA A 270 20.94 -6.05 -26.54
N PHE A 271 19.84 -6.81 -26.48
CA PHE A 271 18.50 -6.30 -26.81
C PHE A 271 18.07 -5.17 -25.87
N PHE A 272 18.39 -5.28 -24.58
CA PHE A 272 18.05 -4.26 -23.60
C PHE A 272 18.81 -2.94 -23.83
N ALA A 273 20.08 -3.02 -24.22
CA ALA A 273 20.88 -1.86 -24.59
C ALA A 273 20.28 -1.14 -25.81
N GLU A 274 19.82 -1.89 -26.81
CA GLU A 274 19.15 -1.30 -27.98
C GLU A 274 17.78 -0.70 -27.61
N ALA A 275 16.99 -1.37 -26.75
CA ALA A 275 15.73 -0.81 -26.25
C ALA A 275 15.95 0.51 -25.49
N LYS A 276 16.97 0.61 -24.63
CA LYS A 276 17.34 1.86 -23.96
C LYS A 276 17.70 2.97 -24.95
N ARG A 277 18.52 2.65 -25.95
CA ARG A 277 18.94 3.60 -26.98
C ARG A 277 17.76 4.11 -27.83
N LEU A 278 16.79 3.23 -28.13
CA LEU A 278 15.56 3.60 -28.82
C LEU A 278 14.66 4.48 -27.94
N LEU A 279 14.54 4.14 -26.66
CA LEU A 279 13.77 4.92 -25.69
C LEU A 279 14.32 6.35 -25.52
N GLU A 280 15.65 6.52 -25.47
CA GLU A 280 16.30 7.84 -25.37
C GLU A 280 16.00 8.77 -26.55
N ARG A 281 15.67 8.20 -27.71
CA ARG A 281 15.30 8.95 -28.92
C ARG A 281 13.80 9.15 -29.08
N THR A 282 13.01 8.57 -28.19
CA THR A 282 11.55 8.64 -28.25
C THR A 282 11.06 9.87 -27.51
N GLU A 283 10.67 10.91 -28.26
CA GLU A 283 10.15 12.16 -27.68
C GLU A 283 8.64 12.12 -27.43
N LYS A 284 7.90 11.33 -28.23
CA LYS A 284 6.43 11.27 -28.18
C LYS A 284 5.92 10.06 -27.43
N SER A 285 4.94 10.28 -26.55
CA SER A 285 4.18 9.21 -25.91
C SER A 285 3.36 8.44 -26.95
N SER A 286 3.46 7.12 -26.94
CA SER A 286 2.70 6.20 -27.80
C SER A 286 2.34 4.91 -27.04
N LEU A 287 1.35 4.16 -27.54
CA LEU A 287 0.96 2.87 -26.95
C LEU A 287 2.14 1.90 -26.86
N THR A 288 2.90 1.77 -27.94
CA THR A 288 4.03 0.82 -28.01
C THR A 288 5.18 1.22 -27.08
N THR A 289 5.38 2.52 -26.83
CA THR A 289 6.36 3.00 -25.83
C THR A 289 5.93 2.66 -24.41
N VAL A 290 4.65 2.86 -24.05
CA VAL A 290 4.11 2.45 -22.74
C VAL A 290 4.29 0.94 -22.55
N GLN A 291 3.90 0.15 -23.55
CA GLN A 291 4.03 -1.31 -23.52
C GLN A 291 5.48 -1.76 -23.34
N ALA A 292 6.41 -1.14 -24.06
CA ALA A 292 7.83 -1.44 -23.94
C ALA A 292 8.39 -1.10 -22.55
N LEU A 293 8.03 0.06 -22.00
CA LEU A 293 8.44 0.47 -20.65
C LEU A 293 7.98 -0.51 -19.57
N GLY A 294 6.76 -1.03 -19.68
CA GLY A 294 6.24 -2.06 -18.77
C GLY A 294 7.08 -3.34 -18.80
N ILE A 295 7.43 -3.82 -20.01
CA ILE A 295 8.28 -5.01 -20.19
C ILE A 295 9.71 -4.76 -19.71
N MET A 296 10.29 -3.60 -20.05
CA MET A 296 11.62 -3.20 -19.59
C MET A 296 11.69 -3.10 -18.06
N SER A 297 10.62 -2.62 -17.42
CA SER A 297 10.50 -2.58 -15.96
C SER A 297 10.51 -4.00 -15.36
N ALA A 298 9.68 -4.90 -15.87
CA ALA A 298 9.63 -6.29 -15.41
C ALA A 298 10.98 -7.00 -15.61
N ARG A 299 11.68 -6.73 -16.72
CA ARG A 299 13.03 -7.26 -17.02
C ARG A 299 14.07 -6.77 -16.01
N GLU A 300 14.13 -5.47 -15.73
CA GLU A 300 15.09 -4.94 -14.75
C GLU A 300 14.78 -5.43 -13.33
N CYS A 301 13.50 -5.61 -12.99
CA CYS A 301 13.09 -6.22 -11.72
C CYS A 301 13.60 -7.67 -11.64
N SER A 302 13.39 -8.46 -12.70
CA SER A 302 13.92 -9.82 -12.83
C SER A 302 15.43 -9.87 -12.64
N HIS A 303 16.16 -8.89 -13.16
CA HIS A 303 17.60 -8.74 -13.01
C HIS A 303 18.04 -8.17 -11.64
N GLY A 304 17.12 -7.96 -10.69
CA GLY A 304 17.43 -7.42 -9.36
C GLY A 304 17.79 -5.93 -9.33
N ARG A 305 17.54 -5.18 -10.41
CA ARG A 305 17.82 -3.73 -10.55
C ARG A 305 16.58 -2.89 -10.24
N ASP A 306 16.06 -3.03 -9.02
CA ASP A 306 14.77 -2.46 -8.59
C ASP A 306 14.62 -0.96 -8.82
N SER A 307 15.69 -0.19 -8.62
CA SER A 307 15.66 1.27 -8.82
C SER A 307 15.41 1.64 -10.28
N ASN A 308 16.00 0.89 -11.23
CA ASN A 308 15.74 1.07 -12.66
C ASN A 308 14.33 0.60 -13.01
N ALA A 309 13.94 -0.58 -12.49
CA ALA A 309 12.61 -1.13 -12.69
C ALA A 309 11.52 -0.15 -12.24
N TYR A 310 11.69 0.47 -11.08
CA TYR A 310 10.77 1.45 -10.53
C TYR A 310 10.69 2.74 -11.35
N GLN A 311 11.83 3.25 -11.81
CA GLN A 311 11.85 4.43 -12.69
C GLN A 311 11.12 4.15 -14.01
N LEU A 312 11.35 2.99 -14.61
CA LEU A 312 10.68 2.55 -15.84
C LEU A 312 9.18 2.36 -15.62
N ALA A 313 8.76 1.73 -14.52
CA ALA A 313 7.34 1.59 -14.15
C ALA A 313 6.67 2.95 -13.95
N GLY A 314 7.33 3.89 -13.26
CA GLY A 314 6.81 5.24 -13.07
C GLY A 314 6.67 6.02 -14.37
N ARG A 315 7.63 5.88 -15.31
CA ARG A 315 7.52 6.46 -16.66
C ARG A 315 6.38 5.82 -17.44
N CYS A 316 6.27 4.49 -17.40
CA CYS A 316 5.19 3.71 -18.03
C CYS A 316 3.81 4.22 -17.59
N LEU A 317 3.60 4.36 -16.28
CA LEU A 317 2.34 4.85 -15.71
C LEU A 317 2.05 6.28 -16.15
N ARG A 318 3.00 7.21 -15.99
CA ARG A 318 2.77 8.63 -16.35
C ARG A 318 2.45 8.81 -17.83
N MET A 319 3.13 8.07 -18.71
CA MET A 319 2.85 8.11 -20.15
C MET A 319 1.48 7.49 -20.49
N ALA A 320 1.07 6.42 -19.78
CA ALA A 320 -0.28 5.86 -19.93
C ALA A 320 -1.36 6.88 -19.53
N LEU A 321 -1.13 7.67 -18.48
CA LEU A 321 -2.03 8.72 -18.04
C LEU A 321 -2.06 9.90 -19.02
N GLU A 322 -0.90 10.33 -19.52
CA GLU A 322 -0.77 11.39 -20.54
C GLU A 322 -1.53 11.04 -21.82
N LEU A 323 -1.51 9.76 -22.24
CA LEU A 323 -2.28 9.26 -23.38
C LEU A 323 -3.79 9.10 -23.10
N GLY A 324 -4.24 9.40 -21.88
CA GLY A 324 -5.63 9.26 -21.47
C GLY A 324 -6.11 7.81 -21.39
N LEU A 325 -5.20 6.82 -21.22
CA LEU A 325 -5.58 5.40 -21.25
C LEU A 325 -6.47 4.97 -20.08
N HIS A 326 -6.53 5.76 -19.02
CA HIS A 326 -7.38 5.54 -17.85
C HIS A 326 -8.83 6.02 -18.05
N LEU A 327 -9.08 6.82 -19.09
CA LEU A 327 -10.37 7.44 -19.34
C LEU A 327 -11.29 6.52 -20.15
N SER A 328 -12.60 6.72 -20.01
CA SER A 328 -13.58 6.02 -20.82
C SER A 328 -13.38 6.31 -22.32
N VAL A 329 -13.55 5.25 -23.11
CA VAL A 329 -13.44 5.27 -24.58
C VAL A 329 -14.81 5.30 -25.27
N ILE A 330 -15.90 5.37 -24.49
CA ILE A 330 -17.28 5.42 -25.01
C ILE A 330 -17.48 6.73 -25.77
N GLY A 331 -17.97 6.64 -27.01
CA GLY A 331 -18.22 7.83 -27.85
C GLY A 331 -16.95 8.51 -28.39
N SER A 332 -15.78 7.91 -28.22
CA SER A 332 -14.48 8.48 -28.65
C SER A 332 -14.26 8.52 -30.17
N GLY A 333 -15.07 7.80 -30.95
CA GLY A 333 -14.88 7.65 -32.40
C GLY A 333 -13.70 6.76 -32.81
N LEU A 334 -13.01 6.13 -31.84
CA LEU A 334 -11.88 5.24 -32.09
C LEU A 334 -12.31 3.92 -32.75
N ARG A 335 -11.39 3.31 -33.52
CA ARG A 335 -11.57 1.96 -34.07
C ARG A 335 -11.67 0.93 -32.95
N ALA A 336 -12.46 -0.12 -33.16
CA ALA A 336 -12.63 -1.20 -32.19
C ALA A 336 -11.30 -1.86 -31.78
N SER A 337 -10.37 -2.05 -32.74
CA SER A 337 -9.02 -2.56 -32.47
C SER A 337 -8.24 -1.66 -31.52
N GLU A 338 -8.26 -0.35 -31.76
CA GLU A 338 -7.57 0.62 -30.92
C GLU A 338 -8.17 0.71 -29.52
N VAL A 339 -9.50 0.65 -29.41
CA VAL A 339 -10.21 0.58 -28.12
C VAL A 339 -9.72 -0.61 -27.29
N GLU A 340 -9.67 -1.81 -27.87
CA GLU A 340 -9.23 -3.00 -27.13
C GLU A 340 -7.75 -2.94 -26.74
N VAL A 341 -6.88 -2.45 -27.63
CA VAL A 341 -5.45 -2.29 -27.30
C VAL A 341 -5.24 -1.27 -26.18
N ARG A 342 -6.00 -0.17 -26.16
CA ARG A 342 -5.95 0.83 -25.07
C ARG A 342 -6.36 0.22 -23.73
N LYS A 343 -7.46 -0.55 -23.70
CA LYS A 343 -7.91 -1.27 -22.49
C LYS A 343 -6.84 -2.24 -21.99
N ILE A 344 -6.30 -3.07 -22.87
CA ILE A 344 -5.25 -4.04 -22.53
C ILE A 344 -4.03 -3.33 -21.96
N THR A 345 -3.57 -2.28 -22.64
CA THR A 345 -2.39 -1.53 -22.22
C THR A 345 -2.59 -0.91 -20.85
N PHE A 346 -3.73 -0.24 -20.61
CA PHE A 346 -4.03 0.36 -19.32
C PHE A 346 -4.06 -0.67 -18.19
N TRP A 347 -4.83 -1.75 -18.37
CA TRP A 347 -4.99 -2.76 -17.32
C TRP A 347 -3.69 -3.55 -17.09
N GLY A 348 -2.86 -3.75 -18.11
CA GLY A 348 -1.50 -4.27 -17.93
C GLY A 348 -0.64 -3.36 -17.05
N VAL A 349 -0.69 -2.03 -17.28
CA VAL A 349 0.03 -1.04 -16.46
C VAL A 349 -0.49 -1.01 -15.02
N PHE A 350 -1.82 -0.99 -14.83
CA PHE A 350 -2.45 -1.02 -13.51
C PHE A 350 -2.07 -2.29 -12.73
N ASN A 351 -2.14 -3.46 -13.37
CA ASN A 351 -1.78 -4.73 -12.75
C ASN A 351 -0.30 -4.77 -12.34
N LEU A 352 0.61 -4.29 -13.20
CA LEU A 352 2.05 -4.20 -12.87
C LEU A 352 2.27 -3.28 -11.66
N GLU A 353 1.66 -2.11 -11.68
CA GLU A 353 1.79 -1.08 -10.64
C GLU A 353 1.29 -1.60 -9.29
N THR A 354 0.14 -2.26 -9.28
CA THR A 354 -0.44 -2.80 -8.04
C THR A 354 0.37 -3.99 -7.53
N ALA A 355 0.78 -4.91 -8.41
CA ALA A 355 1.61 -6.04 -8.02
C ALA A 355 2.95 -5.58 -7.42
N CYS A 356 3.58 -4.54 -7.99
CA CYS A 356 4.78 -3.92 -7.42
C CYS A 356 4.49 -3.27 -6.06
N SER A 357 3.34 -2.60 -5.92
CA SER A 357 2.94 -1.96 -4.67
C SER A 357 2.78 -2.98 -3.54
N VAL A 358 2.11 -4.10 -3.80
CA VAL A 358 1.98 -5.21 -2.85
C VAL A 358 3.34 -5.86 -2.55
N ALA A 359 4.13 -6.18 -3.58
CA ALA A 359 5.39 -6.91 -3.42
C ALA A 359 6.48 -6.11 -2.67
N PHE A 360 6.54 -4.79 -2.88
CA PHE A 360 7.55 -3.92 -2.29
C PHE A 360 7.03 -3.06 -1.14
N GLY A 361 5.74 -3.22 -0.79
CA GLY A 361 5.08 -2.40 0.22
C GLY A 361 4.91 -0.93 -0.18
N ARG A 362 4.99 -0.60 -1.46
CA ARG A 362 4.89 0.80 -1.91
C ARG A 362 3.45 1.25 -2.02
N LEU A 363 3.23 2.55 -1.91
CA LEU A 363 1.94 3.14 -2.28
C LEU A 363 1.69 2.98 -3.76
N SER A 364 0.46 2.59 -4.08
CA SER A 364 -0.08 2.72 -5.42
C SER A 364 -0.13 4.21 -5.78
N GLN A 365 0.46 4.56 -6.93
CA GLN A 365 0.42 5.89 -7.52
C GLN A 365 -0.88 6.14 -8.29
N LEU A 366 -1.64 5.09 -8.59
CA LEU A 366 -2.90 5.18 -9.31
C LEU A 366 -4.03 4.51 -8.52
N PRO A 367 -4.76 5.27 -7.67
CA PRO A 367 -5.94 4.75 -7.01
C PRO A 367 -6.95 4.24 -8.03
N ARG A 368 -7.57 3.10 -7.73
CA ARG A 368 -8.67 2.52 -8.53
C ARG A 368 -9.71 3.56 -8.98
N ALA A 369 -10.12 4.46 -8.08
CA ALA A 369 -11.14 5.47 -8.35
C ALA A 369 -10.76 6.48 -9.46
N ALA A 370 -9.49 6.55 -9.86
CA ALA A 370 -9.02 7.40 -10.96
C ALA A 370 -9.16 6.72 -12.34
N ALA A 371 -9.58 5.45 -12.40
CA ALA A 371 -9.75 4.70 -13.65
C ALA A 371 -11.23 4.58 -14.04
N ASP A 372 -11.57 5.10 -15.22
CA ASP A 372 -12.92 5.03 -15.83
C ASP A 372 -12.96 4.15 -17.09
N ILE A 373 -11.84 3.51 -17.44
CA ILE A 373 -11.75 2.59 -18.56
C ILE A 373 -12.25 1.19 -18.19
N GLN A 374 -13.10 0.61 -19.03
CA GLN A 374 -13.60 -0.75 -18.84
C GLN A 374 -12.49 -1.80 -19.01
N LYS A 375 -12.66 -2.94 -18.35
CA LYS A 375 -11.78 -4.11 -18.58
C LYS A 375 -11.88 -4.58 -20.04
N PRO A 376 -10.80 -5.19 -20.58
CA PRO A 376 -10.83 -5.73 -21.93
C PRO A 376 -11.97 -6.73 -22.14
N SER A 377 -12.47 -6.82 -23.37
CA SER A 377 -13.53 -7.77 -23.69
C SER A 377 -13.02 -9.19 -23.70
N VAL A 378 -13.80 -10.11 -23.13
CA VAL A 378 -13.59 -11.55 -23.30
C VAL A 378 -14.18 -11.92 -24.66
N ASN A 379 -13.37 -12.46 -25.55
CA ASN A 379 -13.79 -12.84 -26.90
C ASN A 379 -13.45 -14.31 -27.17
N ASP A 380 -14.36 -15.04 -27.83
CA ASP A 380 -14.24 -16.50 -27.97
C ASP A 380 -12.97 -16.94 -28.71
N ARG A 381 -12.47 -16.11 -29.65
CA ARG A 381 -11.29 -16.41 -30.45
C ARG A 381 -10.00 -16.38 -29.61
N SER A 382 -9.78 -15.31 -28.85
CA SER A 382 -8.62 -15.19 -27.95
C SER A 382 -8.66 -16.24 -26.85
N GLU A 383 -9.86 -16.56 -26.36
CA GLU A 383 -10.07 -17.57 -25.32
C GLU A 383 -9.81 -19.01 -25.79
N ALA A 384 -9.98 -19.28 -27.08
CA ALA A 384 -9.71 -20.57 -27.71
C ALA A 384 -8.23 -20.79 -28.08
N LEU A 385 -7.35 -19.80 -27.89
CA LEU A 385 -5.92 -19.96 -28.16
C LEU A 385 -5.36 -21.09 -27.30
N THR A 386 -4.74 -22.08 -27.93
CA THR A 386 -4.12 -23.20 -27.23
C THR A 386 -2.89 -22.73 -26.45
N TRP A 387 -2.85 -23.03 -25.16
CA TRP A 387 -1.65 -22.99 -24.35
C TRP A 387 -1.02 -24.38 -24.29
N ARG A 388 0.30 -24.43 -24.51
CA ARG A 388 1.14 -25.58 -24.23
C ARG A 388 2.50 -25.11 -23.72
N PRO A 389 3.17 -25.87 -22.86
CA PRO A 389 4.53 -25.54 -22.43
C PRO A 389 5.45 -25.41 -23.64
N TYR A 390 6.27 -24.35 -23.65
CA TYR A 390 7.28 -24.12 -24.67
C TYR A 390 8.67 -24.05 -24.02
N GLU A 391 9.62 -24.81 -24.53
CA GLU A 391 10.96 -24.94 -23.97
C GLU A 391 12.04 -24.82 -25.06
N ASP A 392 13.31 -24.73 -24.64
CA ASP A 392 14.45 -24.64 -25.55
C ASP A 392 14.69 -25.93 -26.33
N THR A 393 14.35 -27.06 -25.71
CA THR A 393 14.37 -28.38 -26.29
C THR A 393 12.95 -28.85 -26.52
N ASN A 394 12.68 -29.45 -27.68
CA ASN A 394 11.44 -30.16 -27.96
C ASN A 394 11.37 -31.42 -27.08
N LEU A 395 11.04 -31.29 -25.79
CA LEU A 395 10.69 -32.44 -24.97
C LEU A 395 9.37 -33.03 -25.47
N SER A 396 9.26 -34.36 -25.43
CA SER A 396 7.98 -35.04 -25.64
C SER A 396 7.09 -34.73 -24.43
N LEU A 397 6.33 -33.64 -24.53
CA LEU A 397 5.43 -33.19 -23.49
C LEU A 397 4.18 -34.09 -23.48
N SER A 398 3.68 -34.37 -22.28
CA SER A 398 2.40 -35.06 -22.15
C SER A 398 1.29 -34.24 -22.81
N PRO A 399 0.47 -34.82 -23.71
CA PRO A 399 -0.70 -34.16 -24.30
C PRO A 399 -1.67 -33.58 -23.27
N SER A 400 -1.59 -34.03 -22.00
CA SER A 400 -2.42 -33.58 -20.90
C SER A 400 -2.16 -32.14 -20.41
N ALA A 401 -1.07 -31.49 -20.83
CA ALA A 401 -0.77 -30.10 -20.47
C ALA A 401 -1.39 -29.07 -21.44
N GLU A 402 -1.83 -29.53 -22.61
CA GLU A 402 -2.42 -28.67 -23.64
C GLU A 402 -3.88 -28.34 -23.31
N GLN A 403 -4.20 -27.05 -23.18
CA GLN A 403 -5.55 -26.58 -22.90
C GLN A 403 -5.77 -25.14 -23.38
N PRO A 404 -7.01 -24.63 -23.45
CA PRO A 404 -7.27 -23.24 -23.81
C PRO A 404 -6.58 -22.25 -22.84
N ALA A 405 -5.88 -21.26 -23.39
CA ALA A 405 -5.04 -20.31 -22.65
C ALA A 405 -5.83 -19.28 -21.84
N ARG A 406 -7.08 -19.00 -22.23
CA ARG A 406 -8.00 -18.07 -21.57
C ARG A 406 -7.39 -16.70 -21.17
N PRO A 407 -6.66 -16.00 -22.08
CA PRO A 407 -5.86 -14.84 -21.70
C PRO A 407 -6.70 -13.64 -21.27
N MET A 408 -7.85 -13.39 -21.89
CA MET A 408 -8.67 -12.21 -21.56
C MET A 408 -9.47 -12.46 -20.29
N LEU A 409 -9.94 -13.69 -20.07
CA LEU A 409 -10.52 -14.12 -18.80
C LEU A 409 -9.50 -13.99 -17.65
N TYR A 410 -8.24 -14.35 -17.90
CA TYR A 410 -7.17 -14.15 -16.93
C TYR A 410 -6.97 -12.67 -16.60
N VAL A 411 -6.81 -11.83 -17.63
CA VAL A 411 -6.66 -10.38 -17.44
C VAL A 411 -7.84 -9.81 -16.65
N HIS A 412 -9.07 -10.25 -16.95
CA HIS A 412 -10.26 -9.81 -16.21
C HIS A 412 -10.14 -10.10 -14.71
N HIS A 413 -9.87 -11.35 -14.32
CA HIS A 413 -9.79 -11.75 -12.92
C HIS A 413 -8.57 -11.16 -12.20
N MET A 414 -7.41 -11.12 -12.87
CA MET A 414 -6.20 -10.48 -12.35
C MET A 414 -6.42 -8.99 -12.08
N SER A 415 -7.11 -8.29 -12.99
CA SER A 415 -7.44 -6.87 -12.82
C SER A 415 -8.45 -6.63 -11.71
N THR A 416 -9.50 -7.46 -11.60
CA THR A 416 -10.45 -7.35 -10.49
C THR A 416 -9.78 -7.62 -9.13
N LEU A 417 -8.86 -8.59 -9.05
CA LEU A 417 -8.09 -8.82 -7.84
C LEU A 417 -7.12 -7.67 -7.53
N SER A 418 -6.50 -7.09 -8.57
CA SER A 418 -5.62 -5.92 -8.42
C SER A 418 -6.39 -4.69 -7.93
N GLU A 419 -7.66 -4.50 -8.32
CA GLU A 419 -8.49 -3.45 -7.73
C GLU A 419 -8.64 -3.63 -6.21
N LEU A 420 -8.95 -4.86 -5.75
CA LEU A 420 -9.04 -5.17 -4.31
C LEU A 420 -7.69 -4.97 -3.59
N ALA A 421 -6.58 -5.31 -4.27
CA ALA A 421 -5.24 -5.13 -3.73
C ALA A 421 -4.85 -3.64 -3.62
N SER A 422 -5.18 -2.84 -4.62
CA SER A 422 -5.02 -1.38 -4.59
C SER A 422 -5.83 -0.77 -3.44
N ASP A 423 -7.09 -1.17 -3.29
CA ASP A 423 -7.96 -0.68 -2.22
C ASP A 423 -7.41 -1.09 -0.83
N MET A 424 -6.87 -2.31 -0.70
CA MET A 424 -6.21 -2.81 0.51
C MET A 424 -4.96 -1.98 0.86
N VAL A 425 -4.05 -1.75 -0.09
CA VAL A 425 -2.82 -0.97 0.13
C VAL A 425 -3.16 0.45 0.57
N ASN A 426 -4.08 1.12 -0.13
CA ASN A 426 -4.49 2.48 0.22
C ASN A 426 -5.21 2.56 1.56
N THR A 427 -6.01 1.55 1.92
CA THR A 427 -6.80 1.56 3.16
C THR A 427 -5.97 1.23 4.40
N PHE A 428 -5.11 0.20 4.33
CA PHE A 428 -4.47 -0.38 5.51
C PHE A 428 -2.99 -0.04 5.65
N TYR A 429 -2.31 0.27 4.55
CA TYR A 429 -0.93 0.69 4.58
C TYR A 429 -0.79 2.23 4.51
N ALA A 430 -1.75 2.95 3.93
CA ALA A 430 -1.86 4.42 3.96
C ALA A 430 -3.14 4.95 4.64
N PRO A 431 -3.44 4.53 5.87
CA PRO A 431 -4.73 4.85 6.48
C PRO A 431 -4.90 6.36 6.68
N GLN A 432 -5.82 6.96 5.93
CA GLN A 432 -6.32 8.32 6.20
C GLN A 432 -7.31 8.32 7.37
N GLU A 433 -7.91 7.16 7.63
CA GLU A 433 -8.94 6.95 8.63
C GLU A 433 -8.51 5.89 9.63
N ARG A 434 -9.21 5.83 10.77
CA ARG A 434 -8.91 4.85 11.82
C ARG A 434 -9.17 3.42 11.36
N PHE A 435 -8.28 2.53 11.75
CA PHE A 435 -8.47 1.09 11.65
C PHE A 435 -9.68 0.64 12.48
N THR A 436 -10.48 -0.26 11.92
CA THR A 436 -11.50 -1.00 12.67
C THR A 436 -11.54 -2.46 12.20
N SER A 437 -11.79 -3.38 13.13
CA SER A 437 -11.95 -4.80 12.81
C SER A 437 -13.09 -5.06 11.81
N ARG A 438 -14.14 -4.23 11.84
CA ARG A 438 -15.24 -4.27 10.88
C ARG A 438 -14.79 -3.97 9.44
N ARG A 439 -13.88 -3.01 9.25
CA ARG A 439 -13.33 -2.71 7.92
C ARG A 439 -12.45 -3.85 7.42
N LEU A 440 -11.60 -4.39 8.27
CA LEU A 440 -10.78 -5.56 7.93
C LEU A 440 -11.65 -6.75 7.53
N ALA A 441 -12.71 -7.05 8.29
CA ALA A 441 -13.66 -8.10 7.95
C ALA A 441 -14.40 -7.83 6.62
N ALA A 442 -14.82 -6.58 6.38
CA ALA A 442 -15.50 -6.21 5.14
C ALA A 442 -14.58 -6.35 3.91
N THR A 443 -13.33 -5.90 4.01
CA THR A 443 -12.34 -6.08 2.94
C THR A 443 -12.04 -7.57 2.74
N TYR A 444 -11.86 -8.35 3.80
CA TYR A 444 -11.62 -9.79 3.68
C TYR A 444 -12.79 -10.52 3.00
N LYS A 445 -14.03 -10.13 3.31
CA LYS A 445 -15.23 -10.67 2.65
C LYS A 445 -15.21 -10.45 1.13
N GLN A 446 -14.74 -9.29 0.66
CA GLN A 446 -14.61 -9.02 -0.79
C GLN A 446 -13.62 -9.97 -1.46
N TYR A 447 -12.50 -10.31 -0.81
CA TYR A 447 -11.57 -11.33 -1.30
C TYR A 447 -12.23 -12.70 -1.36
N GLN A 448 -12.95 -13.10 -0.31
CA GLN A 448 -13.66 -14.38 -0.28
C GLN A 448 -14.73 -14.47 -1.38
N GLU A 449 -15.50 -13.39 -1.59
CA GLU A 449 -16.50 -13.30 -2.67
C GLU A 449 -15.84 -13.38 -4.05
N TRP A 450 -14.70 -12.70 -4.26
CA TRP A 450 -13.95 -12.82 -5.50
C TRP A 450 -13.50 -14.26 -5.77
N TYR A 451 -12.95 -14.95 -4.76
CA TYR A 451 -12.48 -16.33 -4.88
C TYR A 451 -13.62 -17.31 -5.19
N ALA A 452 -14.76 -17.15 -4.50
CA ALA A 452 -15.95 -17.99 -4.71
C ALA A 452 -16.56 -17.82 -6.11
N ASN A 453 -16.40 -16.64 -6.73
CA ASN A 453 -16.92 -16.32 -8.05
C ASN A 453 -15.93 -16.64 -9.19
N LEU A 454 -14.83 -17.36 -8.92
CA LEU A 454 -13.95 -17.83 -9.98
C LEU A 454 -14.67 -18.83 -10.91
N PRO A 455 -14.53 -18.69 -12.24
CA PRO A 455 -15.15 -19.59 -13.20
C PRO A 455 -14.56 -21.00 -13.10
N ASP A 456 -15.32 -22.00 -13.55
CA ASP A 456 -14.91 -23.42 -13.45
C ASP A 456 -13.55 -23.70 -14.09
N ALA A 457 -13.23 -23.02 -15.19
CA ALA A 457 -11.94 -23.13 -15.89
C ALA A 457 -10.74 -22.66 -15.05
N PHE A 458 -10.97 -21.88 -13.99
CA PHE A 458 -9.94 -21.29 -13.13
C PHE A 458 -9.90 -21.96 -11.74
N ARG A 459 -10.71 -22.99 -11.52
CA ARG A 459 -10.61 -23.84 -10.32
C ARG A 459 -9.42 -24.77 -10.47
N LEU A 460 -8.64 -24.93 -9.41
CA LEU A 460 -7.39 -25.69 -9.41
C LEU A 460 -7.57 -27.16 -9.81
N GLU A 461 -8.74 -27.75 -9.53
CA GLU A 461 -9.09 -29.13 -9.90
C GLU A 461 -9.28 -29.32 -11.42
N ASN A 462 -9.53 -28.23 -12.15
CA ASN A 462 -9.94 -28.25 -13.56
C ASN A 462 -8.89 -27.66 -14.51
N THR A 463 -7.71 -27.30 -14.01
CA THR A 463 -6.71 -26.57 -14.79
C THR A 463 -5.29 -27.00 -14.49
N SER A 464 -4.47 -27.01 -15.54
CA SER A 464 -3.01 -27.08 -15.45
C SER A 464 -2.40 -25.88 -16.17
N LEU A 465 -3.00 -24.69 -16.02
CA LEU A 465 -2.45 -23.45 -16.54
C LEU A 465 -1.55 -22.80 -15.48
N PRO A 466 -0.25 -22.57 -15.75
CA PRO A 466 0.65 -21.99 -14.75
C PRO A 466 0.21 -20.59 -14.32
N HIS A 467 -0.40 -19.82 -15.24
CA HIS A 467 -0.91 -18.50 -14.88
C HIS A 467 -2.11 -18.56 -13.93
N VAL A 468 -2.96 -19.58 -14.02
CA VAL A 468 -4.04 -19.77 -13.05
C VAL A 468 -3.48 -20.12 -11.68
N LEU A 469 -2.49 -21.02 -11.58
CA LEU A 469 -1.83 -21.32 -10.31
C LEU A 469 -1.25 -20.06 -9.65
N VAL A 470 -0.58 -19.23 -10.44
CA VAL A 470 0.02 -17.98 -9.96
C VAL A 470 -1.06 -16.93 -9.60
N LEU A 471 -2.23 -16.92 -10.25
CA LEU A 471 -3.37 -16.08 -9.84
C LEU A 471 -3.86 -16.47 -8.43
N HIS A 472 -3.94 -17.76 -8.14
CA HIS A 472 -4.26 -18.25 -6.78
C HIS A 472 -3.16 -17.87 -5.78
N MET A 473 -1.88 -17.99 -6.15
CA MET A 473 -0.78 -17.51 -5.30
C MET A 473 -0.89 -16.01 -5.02
N TYR A 474 -1.26 -15.20 -6.03
CA TYR A 474 -1.45 -13.77 -5.87
C TYR A 474 -2.62 -13.47 -4.92
N TYR A 475 -3.74 -14.19 -5.04
CA TYR A 475 -4.86 -14.08 -4.10
C TYR A 475 -4.43 -14.33 -2.65
N TYR A 476 -3.76 -15.45 -2.39
CA TYR A 476 -3.27 -15.78 -1.05
C TYR A 476 -2.23 -14.77 -0.56
N ALA A 477 -1.37 -14.25 -1.44
CA ALA A 477 -0.43 -13.19 -1.10
C ALA A 477 -1.16 -11.90 -0.68
N CYS A 478 -2.19 -11.46 -1.42
CA CYS A 478 -2.99 -10.29 -1.06
C CYS A 478 -3.70 -10.46 0.28
N VAL A 479 -4.31 -11.63 0.54
CA VAL A 479 -4.96 -11.92 1.84
C VAL A 479 -3.92 -11.97 2.97
N LEU A 480 -2.75 -12.58 2.74
CA LEU A 480 -1.64 -12.57 3.68
C LEU A 480 -1.24 -11.12 4.02
N HIS A 481 -1.03 -10.27 3.02
CA HIS A 481 -0.69 -8.85 3.23
C HIS A 481 -1.82 -8.06 3.90
N LEU A 482 -3.08 -8.41 3.68
CA LEU A 482 -4.21 -7.78 4.39
C LEU A 482 -4.14 -8.02 5.92
N PHE A 483 -3.76 -9.23 6.34
CA PHE A 483 -3.74 -9.61 7.76
C PHE A 483 -2.39 -9.43 8.46
N ARG A 484 -1.29 -9.41 7.71
CA ARG A 484 0.07 -9.35 8.24
C ARG A 484 0.35 -8.18 9.18
N PRO A 485 -0.13 -6.94 8.94
CA PRO A 485 0.04 -5.84 9.89
C PRO A 485 -0.59 -6.11 11.27
N TYR A 486 -1.56 -7.01 11.33
CA TYR A 486 -2.39 -7.30 12.50
C TYR A 486 -2.04 -8.65 13.15
N ILE A 487 -0.95 -9.29 12.74
CA ILE A 487 -0.59 -10.66 13.18
C ILE A 487 -0.44 -10.81 14.71
N LYS A 488 -0.13 -9.70 15.41
CA LYS A 488 0.03 -9.65 16.87
C LYS A 488 -1.23 -9.19 17.61
N LEU A 489 -2.32 -8.82 16.90
CA LEU A 489 -3.55 -8.32 17.51
C LEU A 489 -4.53 -9.46 17.81
N ASP A 490 -5.22 -9.36 18.95
CA ASP A 490 -6.38 -10.21 19.24
C ASP A 490 -7.65 -9.60 18.64
N LEU A 491 -8.15 -10.23 17.57
CA LEU A 491 -9.38 -9.85 16.87
C LEU A 491 -10.47 -10.93 16.95
N ARG A 492 -10.36 -11.86 17.92
CA ARG A 492 -11.33 -12.96 18.10
C ARG A 492 -12.75 -12.48 18.32
N GLY A 493 -12.92 -11.36 19.03
CA GLY A 493 -14.24 -10.74 19.24
C GLY A 493 -14.91 -10.26 17.94
N ALA A 494 -14.15 -10.12 16.85
CA ALA A 494 -14.66 -9.82 15.52
C ALA A 494 -14.70 -11.05 14.58
N GLY A 495 -14.40 -12.25 15.09
CA GLY A 495 -14.31 -13.48 14.30
C GLY A 495 -13.12 -13.52 13.34
N LEU A 496 -12.06 -12.74 13.61
CA LEU A 496 -10.88 -12.66 12.76
C LEU A 496 -9.66 -13.26 13.46
N PHE A 497 -8.85 -14.00 12.70
CA PHE A 497 -7.69 -14.73 13.21
C PHE A 497 -6.43 -14.41 12.38
N PRO A 498 -5.82 -13.21 12.52
CA PRO A 498 -4.78 -12.75 11.61
C PRO A 498 -3.59 -13.70 11.45
N ARG A 499 -3.09 -14.28 12.56
CA ARG A 499 -1.96 -15.23 12.54
C ARG A 499 -2.32 -16.54 11.83
N ASP A 500 -3.49 -17.07 12.11
CA ASP A 500 -3.95 -18.33 11.52
C ASP A 500 -4.23 -18.13 10.02
N THR A 501 -4.86 -17.02 9.64
CA THR A 501 -5.06 -16.66 8.23
C THR A 501 -3.74 -16.49 7.48
N CYS A 502 -2.76 -15.76 8.03
CA CYS A 502 -1.45 -15.60 7.39
C CYS A 502 -0.73 -16.96 7.22
N THR A 503 -0.81 -17.83 8.23
CA THR A 503 -0.21 -19.17 8.20
C THR A 503 -0.88 -20.04 7.15
N PHE A 504 -2.21 -20.02 7.08
CA PHE A 504 -2.98 -20.70 6.05
C PHE A 504 -2.56 -20.24 4.65
N CYS A 505 -2.57 -18.93 4.39
CA CYS A 505 -2.15 -18.39 3.08
C CYS A 505 -0.71 -18.77 2.73
N ALA A 506 0.22 -18.75 3.69
CA ALA A 506 1.61 -19.15 3.45
C ALA A 506 1.73 -20.64 3.09
N ASN A 507 0.95 -21.52 3.73
CA ASN A 507 0.90 -22.94 3.39
C ASN A 507 0.31 -23.17 2.00
N GLU A 508 -0.77 -22.48 1.63
CA GLU A 508 -1.38 -22.58 0.29
C GLU A 508 -0.41 -22.11 -0.81
N ILE A 509 0.31 -21.00 -0.59
CA ILE A 509 1.36 -20.55 -1.52
C ILE A 509 2.46 -21.63 -1.68
N SER A 510 2.91 -22.25 -0.58
CA SER A 510 3.89 -23.33 -0.63
C SER A 510 3.36 -24.58 -1.36
N ALA A 511 2.09 -24.94 -1.18
CA ALA A 511 1.45 -26.05 -1.88
C ALA A 511 1.35 -25.79 -3.39
N LEU A 512 0.92 -24.59 -3.79
CA LEU A 512 0.86 -24.17 -5.19
C LEU A 512 2.25 -24.13 -5.82
N MET A 513 3.27 -23.67 -5.09
CA MET A 513 4.66 -23.69 -5.54
C MET A 513 5.15 -25.12 -5.81
N ASN A 514 4.82 -26.06 -4.91
CA ASN A 514 5.15 -27.48 -5.09
C ASN A 514 4.48 -28.06 -6.35
N ALA A 515 3.21 -27.73 -6.60
CA ALA A 515 2.49 -28.15 -7.79
C ALA A 515 3.11 -27.57 -9.07
N LEU A 516 3.43 -26.27 -9.07
CA LEU A 516 4.08 -25.59 -10.20
C LEU A 516 5.44 -26.22 -10.52
N ARG A 517 6.26 -26.48 -9.49
CA ARG A 517 7.55 -27.16 -9.62
C ARG A 517 7.42 -28.57 -10.18
N ALA A 518 6.43 -29.33 -9.71
CA ALA A 518 6.20 -30.70 -10.17
C ALA A 518 5.76 -30.77 -11.64
N MET A 519 4.97 -29.79 -12.10
CA MET A 519 4.43 -29.78 -13.47
C MET A 519 5.39 -29.18 -14.50
N TYR A 520 6.13 -28.12 -14.17
CA TYR A 520 6.92 -27.35 -15.16
C TYR A 520 8.37 -27.08 -14.75
N GLY A 521 8.79 -27.56 -13.57
CA GLY A 521 10.07 -27.18 -12.98
C GLY A 521 10.11 -25.70 -12.59
N LEU A 522 11.32 -25.18 -12.33
CA LEU A 522 11.53 -23.82 -11.80
C LEU A 522 12.12 -22.83 -12.80
N ARG A 523 12.59 -23.34 -13.94
CA ARG A 523 13.42 -22.60 -14.88
C ARG A 523 12.64 -21.55 -15.70
N ARG A 524 11.32 -21.70 -15.80
CA ARG A 524 10.39 -20.81 -16.53
C ARG A 524 9.29 -20.21 -15.64
N VAL A 525 9.45 -20.31 -14.32
CA VAL A 525 8.51 -19.72 -13.36
C VAL A 525 8.54 -18.19 -13.49
N CYS A 526 7.38 -17.54 -13.44
CA CYS A 526 7.25 -16.10 -13.55
C CYS A 526 7.84 -15.37 -12.33
N LEU A 527 8.46 -14.21 -12.57
CA LEU A 527 9.07 -13.33 -11.56
C LEU A 527 8.16 -13.04 -10.36
N ALA A 528 6.85 -12.88 -10.57
CA ALA A 528 5.89 -12.57 -9.49
C ALA A 528 5.89 -13.63 -8.38
N VAL A 529 6.17 -14.89 -8.72
CA VAL A 529 6.24 -15.99 -7.73
C VAL A 529 7.32 -15.76 -6.68
N SER A 530 8.43 -15.11 -7.05
CA SER A 530 9.52 -14.80 -6.12
C SER A 530 9.03 -13.95 -4.94
N SER A 531 8.17 -12.95 -5.19
CA SER A 531 7.66 -12.10 -4.11
C SER A 531 6.62 -12.83 -3.25
N PHE A 532 5.75 -13.65 -3.86
CA PHE A 532 4.77 -14.45 -3.11
C PHE A 532 5.46 -15.46 -2.19
N LEU A 533 6.49 -16.13 -2.70
CA LEU A 533 7.26 -17.10 -1.94
C LEU A 533 8.11 -16.44 -0.84
N MET A 534 8.60 -15.22 -1.06
CA MET A 534 9.23 -14.41 -0.03
C MET A 534 8.26 -14.09 1.12
N SER A 535 7.04 -13.65 0.80
CA SER A 535 6.00 -13.37 1.80
C SER A 535 5.62 -14.63 2.59
N ALA A 536 5.38 -15.75 1.91
CA ALA A 536 5.08 -17.04 2.56
C ALA A 536 6.23 -17.54 3.44
N SER A 537 7.47 -17.52 2.92
CA SER A 537 8.67 -17.94 3.66
C SER A 537 8.88 -17.10 4.91
N THR A 538 8.50 -15.83 4.90
CA THR A 538 8.57 -15.00 6.10
C THR A 538 7.60 -15.47 7.18
N ILE A 539 6.38 -15.86 6.81
CA ILE A 539 5.42 -16.40 7.78
C ILE A 539 5.91 -17.76 8.31
N HIS A 540 6.50 -18.60 7.47
CA HIS A 540 7.12 -19.85 7.91
C HIS A 540 8.27 -19.61 8.88
N LEU A 541 9.12 -18.60 8.62
CA LEU A 541 10.17 -18.19 9.54
C LEU A 541 9.60 -17.77 10.92
N LEU A 542 8.50 -17.02 10.95
CA LEU A 542 7.81 -16.62 12.19
C LEU A 542 7.13 -17.79 12.93
N ASN A 543 6.85 -18.88 12.23
CA ASN A 543 6.18 -20.05 12.77
C ASN A 543 7.16 -21.14 13.24
N LEU A 544 8.47 -20.91 13.14
CA LEU A 544 9.46 -21.78 13.77
C LEU A 544 9.26 -21.82 15.30
N PRO A 545 9.48 -22.99 15.93
CA PRO A 545 10.12 -24.19 15.40
C PRO A 545 9.16 -25.27 14.82
N SER A 546 7.96 -24.90 14.35
CA SER A 546 7.03 -25.88 13.75
C SER A 546 7.71 -26.70 12.64
N GLU A 547 7.57 -28.03 12.67
CA GLU A 547 8.16 -28.93 11.67
C GLU A 547 7.68 -28.63 10.25
N SER A 548 6.37 -28.39 10.09
CA SER A 548 5.79 -28.01 8.79
C SER A 548 6.36 -26.67 8.30
N ALA A 549 6.51 -25.69 9.19
CA ALA A 549 7.10 -24.40 8.83
C ALA A 549 8.58 -24.52 8.46
N SER A 550 9.32 -25.37 9.17
CA SER A 550 10.73 -25.69 8.86
C SER A 550 10.88 -26.32 7.47
N ALA A 551 10.04 -27.31 7.14
CA ALA A 551 10.05 -27.96 5.83
C ALA A 551 9.68 -26.98 4.70
N HIS A 552 8.61 -26.21 4.88
CA HIS A 552 8.19 -25.20 3.89
C HIS A 552 9.23 -24.10 3.69
N LEU A 553 9.87 -23.62 4.77
CA LEU A 553 10.91 -22.60 4.70
C LEU A 553 12.13 -23.11 3.93
N GLY A 554 12.64 -24.30 4.28
CA GLY A 554 13.79 -24.91 3.59
C GLY A 554 13.54 -25.09 2.10
N GLN A 555 12.36 -25.66 1.75
CA GLN A 555 11.99 -25.84 0.34
C GLN A 555 11.80 -24.50 -0.38
N GLY A 556 11.16 -23.51 0.25
CA GLY A 556 10.93 -22.19 -0.34
C GLY A 556 12.25 -21.45 -0.65
N LEU A 557 13.24 -21.53 0.23
CA LEU A 557 14.57 -20.95 -0.05
C LEU A 557 15.29 -21.70 -1.18
N SER A 558 15.19 -23.02 -1.22
CA SER A 558 15.75 -23.82 -2.32
C SER A 558 15.10 -23.46 -3.66
N ASP A 559 13.79 -23.25 -3.69
CA ASP A 559 13.06 -22.87 -4.89
C ASP A 559 13.45 -21.47 -5.38
N LEU A 560 13.50 -20.48 -4.48
CA LEU A 560 13.99 -19.13 -4.79
C LEU A 560 15.42 -19.17 -5.35
N GLN A 561 16.28 -20.00 -4.76
CA GLN A 561 17.64 -20.17 -5.23
C GLN A 561 17.69 -20.79 -6.63
N ALA A 562 16.86 -21.78 -6.95
CA ALA A 562 16.77 -22.34 -8.29
C ALA A 562 16.19 -21.34 -9.32
N MET A 563 15.21 -20.53 -8.93
CA MET A 563 14.64 -19.46 -9.75
C MET A 563 15.63 -18.29 -9.99
N SER A 564 16.74 -18.23 -9.26
CA SER A 564 17.72 -17.15 -9.42
C SER A 564 18.43 -17.14 -10.79
N VAL A 565 18.37 -18.26 -11.52
CA VAL A 565 18.94 -18.40 -12.86
C VAL A 565 18.22 -17.48 -13.87
N ASN A 566 16.89 -17.42 -13.81
CA ASN A 566 16.05 -16.52 -14.60
C ASN A 566 15.87 -15.16 -13.92
N HIS A 567 15.77 -15.16 -12.59
CA HIS A 567 15.37 -14.00 -11.79
C HIS A 567 16.35 -13.76 -10.65
N GLN A 568 17.38 -12.95 -10.86
CA GLN A 568 18.32 -12.55 -9.79
C GLN A 568 17.59 -11.96 -8.56
N PHE A 569 16.41 -11.37 -8.75
CA PHE A 569 15.54 -10.96 -7.64
C PHE A 569 15.21 -12.10 -6.65
N ALA A 570 15.07 -13.34 -7.13
CA ALA A 570 14.80 -14.50 -6.28
C ALA A 570 15.98 -14.82 -5.33
N ALA A 571 17.24 -14.66 -5.80
CA ALA A 571 18.41 -14.76 -4.92
C ALA A 571 18.38 -13.69 -3.82
N ARG A 572 17.98 -12.46 -4.17
CA ARG A 572 17.81 -11.39 -3.19
C ARG A 572 16.71 -11.69 -2.17
N CYS A 573 15.62 -12.36 -2.57
CA CYS A 573 14.59 -12.82 -1.61
C CYS A 573 15.19 -13.77 -0.56
N VAL A 574 16.10 -14.68 -0.94
CA VAL A 574 16.82 -15.55 0.01
C VAL A 574 17.63 -14.70 1.00
N ASP A 575 18.36 -13.70 0.52
CA ASP A 575 19.14 -12.79 1.37
C ASP A 575 18.27 -12.01 2.35
N ILE A 576 17.11 -11.51 1.90
CA ILE A 576 16.15 -10.82 2.76
C ILE A 576 15.68 -11.74 3.88
N ILE A 577 15.27 -12.98 3.58
CA ILE A 577 14.78 -13.93 4.59
C ILE A 577 15.87 -14.27 5.61
N ARG A 578 17.12 -14.44 5.17
CA ARG A 578 18.26 -14.68 6.07
C ARG A 578 18.58 -13.50 6.96
N SER A 579 18.55 -12.29 6.39
CA SER A 579 18.75 -11.07 7.15
C SER A 579 17.67 -10.89 8.22
N LEU A 580 16.42 -11.23 7.91
CA LEU A 580 15.33 -11.24 8.87
C LEU A 580 15.51 -12.30 9.96
N ALA A 581 15.95 -13.51 9.61
CA ALA A 581 16.23 -14.55 10.59
C ALA A 581 17.32 -14.11 11.59
N SER A 582 18.40 -13.49 11.08
CA SER A 582 19.45 -12.91 11.92
C SER A 582 18.92 -11.77 12.80
N LYS A 583 18.15 -10.84 12.20
CA LYS A 583 17.59 -9.69 12.91
C LYS A 583 16.59 -10.09 14.00
N TRP A 584 15.78 -11.11 13.75
CA TRP A 584 14.80 -11.65 14.70
C TRP A 584 15.39 -12.69 15.65
N ASN A 585 16.68 -12.98 15.54
CA ASN A 585 17.37 -13.98 16.35
C ASN A 585 16.71 -15.36 16.29
N ILE A 586 16.28 -15.77 15.09
CA ILE A 586 15.66 -17.07 14.81
C ILE A 586 16.70 -17.98 14.16
N ALA A 587 16.97 -19.13 14.78
CA ALA A 587 17.84 -20.14 14.21
C ALA A 587 17.17 -20.78 12.98
N LEU A 588 17.88 -20.74 11.84
CA LEU A 588 17.40 -21.37 10.62
C LEU A 588 17.60 -22.90 10.70
N PRO A 589 16.64 -23.71 10.19
CA PRO A 589 16.84 -25.13 10.06
C PRO A 589 17.93 -25.45 9.03
N ASP A 590 18.57 -26.62 9.14
CA ASP A 590 19.70 -27.02 8.27
C ASP A 590 19.36 -26.95 6.78
N SER A 591 18.12 -27.34 6.42
CA SER A 591 17.61 -27.26 5.04
C SER A 591 17.56 -25.83 4.49
N ALA A 592 17.29 -24.84 5.34
CA ALA A 592 17.28 -23.42 4.99
C ALA A 592 18.67 -22.77 5.08
N ALA A 593 19.49 -23.19 6.05
CA ALA A 593 20.84 -22.69 6.26
C ALA A 593 21.82 -23.12 5.14
N SER A 594 21.63 -24.32 4.58
CA SER A 594 22.51 -24.90 3.56
C SER A 594 22.35 -24.32 2.14
N VAL A 595 21.28 -23.57 1.87
CA VAL A 595 21.04 -22.98 0.54
C VAL A 595 22.15 -21.95 0.22
N ASN A 596 22.86 -22.06 -0.90
CA ASN A 596 23.94 -21.11 -1.20
C ASN A 596 23.39 -19.72 -1.53
N VAL A 597 24.05 -18.65 -1.07
CA VAL A 597 23.81 -17.29 -1.60
C VAL A 597 24.61 -17.14 -2.89
N LEU A 598 23.94 -17.04 -4.04
CA LEU A 598 24.62 -16.59 -5.26
C LEU A 598 24.96 -15.10 -5.14
N ARG A 599 26.17 -14.79 -4.67
CA ARG A 599 26.78 -13.49 -4.95
C ARG A 599 27.18 -13.50 -6.42
N GLY A 600 26.49 -12.69 -7.25
CA GLY A 600 26.85 -12.55 -8.66
C GLY A 600 28.36 -12.26 -8.84
N PRO A 601 28.97 -12.65 -9.98
CA PRO A 601 30.38 -12.42 -10.25
C PRO A 601 30.64 -10.91 -10.37
N GLY A 602 30.97 -10.30 -9.23
CA GLY A 602 31.05 -8.86 -9.02
C GLY A 602 31.24 -8.55 -7.53
N GLY A 603 31.99 -9.41 -6.83
CA GLY A 603 32.32 -9.26 -5.42
C GLY A 603 32.83 -7.85 -5.11
N ALA A 604 32.33 -7.30 -4.01
CA ALA A 604 32.70 -6.01 -3.42
C ALA A 604 32.15 -4.74 -4.12
N ARG A 605 30.83 -4.63 -4.26
CA ARG A 605 30.12 -3.38 -3.92
C ARG A 605 28.83 -3.74 -3.20
N GLY A 606 28.68 -3.26 -1.96
CA GLY A 606 27.39 -3.32 -1.28
C GLY A 606 26.34 -2.74 -2.22
N TRP A 607 25.27 -3.49 -2.44
CA TRP A 607 24.21 -3.11 -3.37
C TRP A 607 23.62 -1.78 -2.86
N PRO A 608 23.69 -0.68 -3.65
CA PRO A 608 23.18 0.60 -3.17
C PRO A 608 21.67 0.57 -3.09
N SER A 609 21.12 0.75 -1.88
CA SER A 609 19.69 0.73 -1.62
C SER A 609 19.00 2.03 -2.05
N PRO A 610 17.71 1.97 -2.41
CA PRO A 610 16.91 3.15 -2.74
C PRO A 610 16.78 4.11 -1.55
N PRO A 611 16.49 5.41 -1.77
CA PRO A 611 16.13 6.31 -0.69
C PRO A 611 14.91 5.76 0.05
N SER A 612 14.93 5.90 1.37
CA SER A 612 13.83 5.51 2.26
C SER A 612 12.49 6.00 1.73
N SER A 613 11.57 5.08 1.47
CA SER A 613 10.17 5.47 1.45
C SER A 613 9.76 5.83 2.88
N THR A 614 9.28 7.05 3.09
CA THR A 614 8.68 7.52 4.35
C THR A 614 7.46 6.71 4.79
N PHE A 615 7.05 5.73 3.98
CA PHE A 615 5.87 4.93 4.17
C PHE A 615 6.01 3.84 5.25
N PHE A 616 7.24 3.45 5.60
CA PHE A 616 7.50 2.43 6.62
C PHE A 616 8.49 2.84 7.71
N ALA A 617 9.08 4.03 7.60
CA ALA A 617 10.06 4.54 8.54
C ALA A 617 9.48 5.71 9.35
N ALA A 618 8.85 5.41 10.48
CA ALA A 618 8.78 6.35 11.59
C ALA A 618 9.88 5.96 12.60
N SER A 619 11.07 6.53 12.44
CA SER A 619 12.18 6.36 13.37
C SER A 619 12.05 7.34 14.56
N ILE A 620 12.22 6.83 15.78
CA ILE A 620 12.28 7.60 17.04
C ILE A 620 13.65 8.32 17.16
N PRO A 621 13.72 9.58 17.61
CA PRO A 621 14.96 10.19 18.07
C PRO A 621 15.43 9.57 19.40
N ARG A 622 16.67 9.07 19.44
CA ARG A 622 17.32 8.61 20.67
C ARG A 622 17.35 9.73 21.71
N LYS A 623 16.58 9.60 22.79
CA LYS A 623 16.89 10.30 24.05
C LYS A 623 18.03 9.55 24.73
N HIS A 624 19.22 10.12 24.67
CA HIS A 624 20.21 9.89 25.72
C HIS A 624 19.71 10.64 26.97
N SER A 625 19.23 9.93 27.99
CA SER A 625 19.20 10.42 29.37
C SER A 625 20.60 10.19 29.95
N SER A 626 21.43 11.23 30.00
CA SER A 626 21.57 12.22 31.07
C SER A 626 22.28 11.67 32.29
N GLU A 627 23.54 12.10 32.47
CA GLU A 627 23.98 12.59 33.76
C GLU A 627 25.06 13.67 33.56
N SER A 628 24.73 14.84 34.09
CA SER A 628 25.50 16.07 34.14
C SER A 628 26.34 16.10 35.41
N GLY A 629 27.60 16.54 35.33
CA GLY A 629 28.44 16.72 36.51
C GLY A 629 29.74 17.49 36.26
N THR A 630 29.62 18.81 36.06
CA THR A 630 30.54 19.88 36.53
C THR A 630 32.07 19.84 36.27
N ARG A 631 32.49 20.76 35.39
CA ARG A 631 33.62 21.75 35.46
C ARG A 631 34.87 21.42 36.29
N SER A 632 36.06 21.54 35.68
CA SER A 632 36.95 22.73 35.76
C SER A 632 38.35 22.48 35.16
N ASP A 633 38.84 23.47 34.39
CA ASP A 633 40.22 23.93 34.15
C ASP A 633 41.45 23.03 34.40
N GLY A 634 42.40 23.06 33.46
CA GLY A 634 43.81 22.74 33.79
C GLY A 634 44.73 22.36 32.62
N SER A 635 45.46 23.34 32.13
CA SER A 635 46.72 23.32 31.35
C SER A 635 47.72 22.17 31.57
N MET A 636 48.54 21.91 30.52
CA MET A 636 49.87 21.21 30.49
C MET A 636 49.82 19.68 30.69
N ASN A 637 50.57 18.82 30.00
CA ASN A 637 51.90 18.96 29.42
C ASN A 637 52.15 17.88 28.35
N SER A 638 52.99 18.21 27.39
CA SER A 638 53.70 17.32 26.48
C SER A 638 54.85 16.56 27.16
N ALA A 639 54.96 15.26 26.93
CA ALA A 639 56.19 14.45 26.89
C ALA A 639 55.78 13.12 26.23
N ALA A 640 56.15 12.80 24.98
CA ALA A 640 57.48 12.45 24.44
C ALA A 640 58.04 11.12 24.98
N ASP A 641 58.61 10.37 24.03
CA ASP A 641 59.26 9.04 24.06
C ASP A 641 58.31 7.85 23.85
N GLY A 642 58.25 7.19 22.69
CA GLY A 642 59.02 7.31 21.44
C GLY A 642 58.42 6.42 20.34
#